data_AF-A0A431V4I8-F1
#
_entry.id   AF-A0A431V4I8-F1
#
_cell.length_a   1.000
_cell.length_b   1.000
_cell.length_c   1.000
_cell.angle_alpha   90.00
_cell.angle_beta   90.00
_cell.angle_gamma   90.00
#
_symmetry.space_group_name_H-M   'P 1'
#
loop_
_entity.id
_entity.type
_entity.pdbx_description
1 polymer ?
#
loop_
_entity_poly.entity_id
_entity_poly.type
_entity_poly.pdbx_seq_one_letter_code
_entity_poly.pdbx_strand_id
1 'polypeptide(L)'
;MNGRRRIKAAWRRWRGRRPTGPGPAGEQRLVAASTLFDADWYRRQPGVAGDPLAARNPVGHYLARGAAAGLAPGPGFDGVWYLAQYPDVAEAGLNPLVHYLRHGRAEGRLPRCNRALAWEHHLWRGAEAVMVPRLETLRRAEAASVEERQQAAWALARWWAWRAEWPRVVECLLPAGRLITQPGHIGPALLAVEALCRSSVAAGAGRSAARSGVDEAAAWLPMVLADLDRRFPARADTALAHANAAEDDAERLGWINRMWQAQGLLPITHRVPGRSLTLDNLAPGTPHASRLTPHSSQFTPHHSSLTADPSPLVSVILPVYNAADSVATALRSLFAQAWPALELLVVDDASTDATWRVLQALEAECPAHMRMRVFRHAVNGGAYAARNTGLMEAAGVLITTHDSDDWSHPEKLARQVEALQAAPEAMASLSHWVRATPALRFHRWRVEEEGWVYRNISSLMVRREAVERLGVWDEVTVNADTEYHERLLAVFGESAVVEALPGVPLAVGRADGGSLSQQGTTHLVTQFTGVRQAYMAAARRWHAAAERPADLHLPYRAPWRPFAAPAALCRQALPVRFSHSLDVLEASGLFDSGWYLRTHLDLQEVAIEPLAHYWQAGSAEGRDPGPHFSASGYRYAYPDVAEQGVEPLWHYLSRGRREGYAPWPLFPGRATRRPGARTVLLCAHQAGERLYGAERSLLDVLRAMRRLGWNVVVSLPSAVNGAYLEALQEAALAVAVLPYGWWQQGRTPEPATLRHFRGLIQRFSIDAVHANTLVLEEPLVAARECGVPALMHVRELPEHDRALCETLNAQPDHLRDRVLDLADGGIATSRCVADWLLAGGAATGRVAIVANTIEMAPLLALPARREPASLTVGMLSSNLPKKGLADLEVMARHLASLAPQVDIALYGPRTPALEALLARQARGLAPANLVDRGYVASPADALAELDLVVNLSRFQEAFGRTVLEAMAAARPVVGYAWGALPELVEEGVTGLLVPLGDAEAAARSVAELAQDAARRTRMGEAGRRRAQERFGEAAMASALHQAYEALLPCAAPAAGAATPTRERRPA
;
A
#
# COMPACT_ATOMS: atom_id res chain seq x y z
N MET A 1 4.21 0.78 14.71
CA MET A 1 5.54 1.36 14.98
C MET A 1 5.90 1.50 16.47
N ASN A 2 5.00 1.19 17.43
CA ASN A 2 5.16 1.54 18.85
C ASN A 2 5.99 0.56 19.72
N GLY A 3 6.48 -0.56 19.18
CA GLY A 3 7.42 -1.45 19.89
C GLY A 3 8.89 -1.04 19.80
N ARG A 4 9.27 -0.22 18.80
CA ARG A 4 10.69 0.04 18.47
C ARG A 4 11.42 0.99 19.42
N ARG A 5 10.72 1.86 20.16
CA ARG A 5 11.35 2.84 21.07
C ARG A 5 11.68 2.30 22.46
N ARG A 6 10.87 1.38 23.01
CA ARG A 6 11.13 0.70 24.31
C ARG A 6 12.45 -0.09 24.31
N ILE A 7 12.91 -0.52 23.13
CA ILE A 7 14.12 -1.32 22.96
C ILE A 7 15.39 -0.44 23.01
N LYS A 8 15.39 0.78 22.44
CA LYS A 8 16.59 1.64 22.40
C LYS A 8 17.15 2.00 23.80
N ALA A 9 16.29 2.11 24.82
CA ALA A 9 16.72 2.42 26.19
C ALA A 9 17.40 1.22 26.88
N ALA A 10 16.96 -0.01 26.61
CA ALA A 10 17.61 -1.22 27.11
C ALA A 10 18.98 -1.45 26.43
N TRP A 11 19.12 -1.08 25.17
CA TRP A 11 20.34 -1.30 24.37
C TRP A 11 21.48 -0.31 24.67
N ARG A 12 21.21 0.91 25.15
CA ARG A 12 22.28 1.83 25.59
C ARG A 12 23.07 1.28 26.80
N ARG A 13 22.47 0.42 27.63
CA ARG A 13 23.17 -0.29 28.72
C ARG A 13 24.08 -1.42 28.22
N TRP A 14 24.01 -1.79 26.94
CA TRP A 14 24.68 -2.96 26.37
C TRP A 14 25.97 -2.66 25.59
N ARG A 15 26.29 -1.37 25.34
CA ARG A 15 27.50 -0.95 24.59
C ARG A 15 28.84 -1.29 25.27
N GLY A 16 28.82 -1.83 26.50
CA GLY A 16 30.02 -2.18 27.27
C GLY A 16 30.23 -3.66 27.57
N ARG A 17 29.37 -4.59 27.11
CA ARG A 17 29.53 -6.03 27.39
C ARG A 17 29.44 -6.84 26.09
N ARG A 18 30.49 -7.59 25.77
CA ARG A 18 30.42 -8.69 24.78
C ARG A 18 29.30 -9.65 25.21
N PRO A 19 28.42 -10.12 24.31
CA PRO A 19 27.47 -11.18 24.64
C PRO A 19 28.23 -12.40 25.15
N THR A 20 27.98 -12.81 26.39
CA THR A 20 28.26 -14.18 26.85
C THR A 20 27.19 -15.10 26.27
N GLY A 21 27.22 -15.30 24.95
CA GLY A 21 26.43 -16.32 24.27
C GLY A 21 27.13 -17.69 24.39
N PRO A 22 26.40 -18.82 24.29
CA PRO A 22 27.04 -20.12 24.19
C PRO A 22 27.94 -20.14 22.95
N GLY A 23 29.10 -20.79 23.04
CA GLY A 23 30.04 -20.92 21.93
C GLY A 23 29.43 -21.59 20.68
N PRO A 24 30.20 -21.77 19.60
CA PRO A 24 29.72 -22.25 18.28
C PRO A 24 28.79 -23.48 18.32
N ALA A 25 29.00 -24.39 19.28
CA ALA A 25 28.17 -25.58 19.49
C ALA A 25 26.73 -25.29 19.98
N GLY A 26 26.47 -24.16 20.62
CA GLY A 26 25.14 -23.73 21.05
C GLY A 26 24.30 -23.16 19.91
N GLU A 27 24.94 -22.42 18.99
CA GLU A 27 24.27 -21.88 17.80
C GLU A 27 23.94 -22.96 16.79
N GLN A 28 24.84 -23.93 16.62
CA GLN A 28 24.60 -25.08 15.76
C GLN A 28 23.38 -25.89 16.23
N ARG A 29 23.23 -26.12 17.53
CA ARG A 29 22.05 -26.79 18.10
C ARG A 29 20.77 -25.98 17.92
N LEU A 30 20.84 -24.66 18.12
CA LEU A 30 19.68 -23.77 17.95
C LEU A 30 19.16 -23.77 16.52
N VAL A 31 20.06 -23.67 15.54
CA VAL A 31 19.68 -23.67 14.11
C VAL A 31 19.21 -25.06 13.68
N ALA A 32 19.88 -26.13 14.11
CA ALA A 32 19.48 -27.50 13.77
C ALA A 32 18.10 -27.88 14.33
N ALA A 33 17.70 -27.33 15.48
CA ALA A 33 16.39 -27.56 16.08
C ALA A 33 15.27 -26.70 15.44
N SER A 34 15.61 -25.79 14.52
CA SER A 34 14.67 -24.85 13.93
C SER A 34 14.02 -25.43 12.67
N THR A 35 12.71 -25.25 12.54
CA THR A 35 11.97 -25.54 11.29
C THR A 35 12.30 -24.56 10.16
N LEU A 36 13.06 -23.50 10.43
CA LEU A 36 13.49 -22.52 9.44
C LEU A 36 14.80 -22.89 8.72
N PHE A 37 15.51 -23.92 9.21
CA PHE A 37 16.67 -24.46 8.53
C PHE A 37 16.29 -25.79 7.86
N ASP A 38 16.33 -25.82 6.53
CA ASP A 38 16.07 -27.03 5.74
C ASP A 38 17.38 -27.51 5.13
N ALA A 39 17.95 -28.58 5.68
CA ALA A 39 19.23 -29.11 5.27
C ALA A 39 19.25 -29.63 3.82
N ASP A 40 18.14 -30.14 3.30
CA ASP A 40 18.06 -30.67 1.95
C ASP A 40 17.90 -29.55 0.94
N TRP A 41 17.04 -28.58 1.25
CA TRP A 41 16.89 -27.37 0.46
C TRP A 41 18.19 -26.57 0.41
N TYR A 42 18.85 -26.41 1.57
CA TYR A 42 20.09 -25.66 1.69
C TYR A 42 21.19 -26.24 0.81
N ARG A 43 21.35 -27.58 0.79
CA ARG A 43 22.35 -28.28 -0.02
C ARG A 43 22.14 -28.13 -1.54
N ARG A 44 20.91 -27.92 -1.99
CA ARG A 44 20.57 -27.75 -3.41
C ARG A 44 20.77 -26.32 -3.93
N GLN A 45 21.05 -25.35 -3.05
CA GLN A 45 21.25 -23.97 -3.48
C GLN A 45 22.47 -23.82 -4.39
N PRO A 46 22.38 -22.99 -5.45
CA PRO A 46 23.53 -22.60 -6.25
C PRO A 46 24.65 -22.02 -5.35
N GLY A 47 25.87 -22.54 -5.47
CA GLY A 47 27.01 -22.15 -4.62
C GLY A 47 27.16 -22.95 -3.32
N VAL A 48 26.19 -23.80 -2.97
CA VAL A 48 26.29 -24.80 -1.88
C VAL A 48 26.43 -26.21 -2.46
N ALA A 49 25.76 -26.47 -3.58
CA ALA A 49 25.82 -27.76 -4.27
C ALA A 49 27.28 -28.13 -4.63
N GLY A 50 27.74 -29.27 -4.09
CA GLY A 50 29.11 -29.77 -4.28
C GLY A 50 30.12 -29.35 -3.20
N ASP A 51 29.76 -28.50 -2.23
CA ASP A 51 30.66 -28.14 -1.11
C ASP A 51 30.77 -29.31 -0.09
N PRO A 52 31.99 -29.82 0.21
CA PRO A 52 32.18 -30.96 1.11
C PRO A 52 31.72 -30.70 2.56
N LEU A 53 31.85 -29.46 3.05
CA LEU A 53 31.41 -29.08 4.38
C LEU A 53 29.88 -28.98 4.43
N ALA A 54 29.24 -28.45 3.39
CA ALA A 54 27.78 -28.41 3.30
C ALA A 54 27.18 -29.82 3.18
N ALA A 55 27.85 -30.75 2.50
CA ALA A 55 27.42 -32.14 2.38
C ALA A 55 27.41 -32.88 3.72
N ARG A 56 28.45 -32.66 4.56
CA ARG A 56 28.63 -33.32 5.86
C ARG A 56 27.91 -32.62 7.02
N ASN A 57 27.93 -31.29 7.02
CA ASN A 57 27.39 -30.45 8.09
C ASN A 57 26.80 -29.15 7.52
N PRO A 58 25.58 -29.20 6.94
CA PRO A 58 24.96 -28.04 6.31
C PRO A 58 24.72 -26.88 7.28
N VAL A 59 24.38 -27.16 8.54
CA VAL A 59 24.22 -26.12 9.58
C VAL A 59 25.55 -25.45 9.90
N GLY A 60 26.62 -26.22 10.05
CA GLY A 60 27.97 -25.68 10.25
C GLY A 60 28.44 -24.84 9.07
N HIS A 61 28.17 -25.28 7.84
CA HIS A 61 28.45 -24.51 6.64
C HIS A 61 27.67 -23.18 6.63
N TYR A 62 26.38 -23.20 6.97
CA TYR A 62 25.56 -22.00 7.07
C TYR A 62 26.08 -20.98 8.08
N LEU A 63 26.39 -21.43 9.30
CA LEU A 63 26.90 -20.56 10.36
C LEU A 63 28.28 -19.99 10.03
N ALA A 64 29.16 -20.77 9.40
CA ALA A 64 30.52 -20.35 9.10
C ALA A 64 30.63 -19.45 7.87
N ARG A 65 29.79 -19.66 6.84
CA ARG A 65 29.92 -19.03 5.52
C ARG A 65 28.58 -18.62 4.92
N GLY A 66 27.58 -19.48 5.03
CA GLY A 66 26.31 -19.31 4.33
C GLY A 66 25.59 -18.01 4.64
N ALA A 67 25.40 -17.70 5.92
CA ALA A 67 24.71 -16.50 6.34
C ALA A 67 25.40 -15.22 5.86
N ALA A 68 26.74 -15.16 5.93
CA ALA A 68 27.52 -14.02 5.46
C ALA A 68 27.51 -13.89 3.93
N ALA A 69 27.39 -15.01 3.21
CA ALA A 69 27.22 -15.05 1.76
C ALA A 69 25.77 -14.77 1.30
N GLY A 70 24.85 -14.45 2.22
CA GLY A 70 23.44 -14.20 1.91
C GLY A 70 22.64 -15.44 1.51
N LEU A 71 23.17 -16.65 1.75
CA LEU A 71 22.45 -17.89 1.48
C LEU A 71 21.28 -18.04 2.45
N ALA A 72 20.10 -18.36 1.95
CA ALA A 72 18.94 -18.59 2.81
C ALA A 72 19.10 -19.92 3.55
N PRO A 73 18.75 -20.03 4.85
CA PRO A 73 18.80 -21.30 5.58
C PRO A 73 17.69 -22.28 5.16
N GLY A 74 16.65 -21.79 4.48
CA GLY A 74 15.48 -22.52 4.06
C GLY A 74 14.42 -21.57 3.50
N PRO A 75 13.32 -22.07 2.91
CA PRO A 75 12.28 -21.24 2.31
C PRO A 75 11.50 -20.37 3.32
N GLY A 76 11.61 -20.67 4.61
CA GLY A 76 10.92 -19.95 5.69
C GLY A 76 11.63 -18.69 6.20
N PHE A 77 12.87 -18.41 5.78
CA PHE A 77 13.66 -17.30 6.32
C PHE A 77 14.56 -16.69 5.24
N ASP A 78 14.50 -15.36 5.10
CA ASP A 78 15.32 -14.60 4.17
C ASP A 78 16.30 -13.72 4.94
N GLY A 79 17.56 -14.17 5.03
CA GLY A 79 18.59 -13.46 5.78
C GLY A 79 18.96 -12.11 5.16
N VAL A 80 18.90 -11.98 3.84
CA VAL A 80 19.22 -10.72 3.13
C VAL A 80 18.14 -9.70 3.42
N TRP A 81 16.89 -10.08 3.23
CA TRP A 81 15.74 -9.24 3.55
C TRP A 81 15.72 -8.88 5.04
N TYR A 82 16.00 -9.84 5.93
CA TYR A 82 15.98 -9.62 7.37
C TYR A 82 16.98 -8.54 7.79
N LEU A 83 18.21 -8.60 7.29
CA LEU A 83 19.24 -7.60 7.60
C LEU A 83 18.91 -6.23 6.98
N ALA A 84 18.32 -6.19 5.78
CA ALA A 84 17.84 -4.95 5.17
C ALA A 84 16.69 -4.32 5.97
N GLN A 85 15.75 -5.12 6.48
CA GLN A 85 14.60 -4.66 7.25
C GLN A 85 14.97 -4.25 8.69
N TYR A 86 16.05 -4.82 9.24
CA TYR A 86 16.50 -4.61 10.61
C TYR A 86 17.96 -4.13 10.67
N PRO A 87 18.22 -2.84 10.38
CA PRO A 87 19.58 -2.29 10.35
C PRO A 87 20.35 -2.46 11.66
N ASP A 88 19.66 -2.50 12.80
CA ASP A 88 20.27 -2.73 14.12
C ASP A 88 20.92 -4.12 14.25
N VAL A 89 20.39 -5.13 13.56
CA VAL A 89 20.96 -6.49 13.50
C VAL A 89 22.15 -6.52 12.54
N ALA A 90 22.04 -5.82 11.41
CA ALA A 90 23.08 -5.71 10.42
C ALA A 90 24.32 -4.98 10.97
N GLU A 91 24.13 -3.83 11.63
CA GLU A 91 25.19 -3.06 12.28
C GLU A 91 25.89 -3.85 13.40
N ALA A 92 25.16 -4.73 14.09
CA ALA A 92 25.72 -5.60 15.12
C ALA A 92 26.48 -6.82 14.55
N GLY A 93 26.43 -7.06 13.24
CA GLY A 93 27.11 -8.18 12.58
C GLY A 93 26.63 -9.56 13.03
N LEU A 94 25.41 -9.66 13.56
CA LEU A 94 24.86 -10.91 14.09
C LEU A 94 24.34 -11.82 12.98
N ASN A 95 24.45 -13.14 13.15
CA ASN A 95 23.80 -14.08 12.24
C ASN A 95 22.26 -13.88 12.30
N PRO A 96 21.59 -13.59 11.16
CA PRO A 96 20.20 -13.16 11.16
C PRO A 96 19.24 -14.26 11.65
N LEU A 97 19.47 -15.53 11.30
CA LEU A 97 18.63 -16.63 11.77
C LEU A 97 18.82 -16.87 13.28
N VAL A 98 20.05 -16.84 13.77
CA VAL A 98 20.33 -16.98 15.21
C VAL A 98 19.70 -15.84 16.00
N HIS A 99 19.85 -14.60 15.53
CA HIS A 99 19.20 -13.44 16.15
C HIS A 99 17.68 -13.61 16.18
N TYR A 100 17.08 -14.01 15.05
CA TYR A 100 15.64 -14.22 14.97
C TYR A 100 15.14 -15.29 15.95
N LEU A 101 15.83 -16.44 16.03
CA LEU A 101 15.44 -17.54 16.91
C LEU A 101 15.59 -17.20 18.39
N ARG A 102 16.57 -16.37 18.76
CA ARG A 102 16.80 -15.95 20.16
C ARG A 102 15.92 -14.78 20.60
N HIS A 103 15.73 -13.80 19.71
CA HIS A 103 15.15 -12.50 20.06
C HIS A 103 14.07 -12.09 19.07
N GLY A 104 14.40 -12.09 17.77
CA GLY A 104 13.54 -11.50 16.75
C GLY A 104 12.11 -12.05 16.74
N ARG A 105 11.91 -13.35 16.97
CA ARG A 105 10.59 -13.97 17.06
C ARG A 105 9.78 -13.39 18.23
N ALA A 106 10.37 -13.28 19.41
CA ALA A 106 9.71 -12.73 20.60
C ALA A 106 9.49 -11.21 20.48
N GLU A 107 10.35 -10.52 19.73
CA GLU A 107 10.20 -9.10 19.38
C GLU A 107 9.16 -8.84 18.28
N GLY A 108 8.55 -9.88 17.71
CA GLY A 108 7.58 -9.75 16.61
C GLY A 108 8.22 -9.35 15.27
N ARG A 109 9.54 -9.52 15.10
CA ARG A 109 10.20 -9.33 13.80
C ARG A 109 9.71 -10.41 12.84
N LEU A 110 9.58 -10.07 11.57
CA LEU A 110 9.26 -11.03 10.52
C LEU A 110 10.53 -11.76 10.06
N PRO A 111 10.45 -13.07 9.76
CA PRO A 111 11.60 -13.85 9.26
C PRO A 111 11.92 -13.61 7.78
N ARG A 112 11.01 -12.97 7.04
CA ARG A 112 11.09 -12.68 5.60
C ARG A 112 10.02 -11.65 5.23
N CYS A 113 10.04 -11.20 3.97
CA CYS A 113 9.01 -10.31 3.43
C CYS A 113 7.61 -10.95 3.53
N ASN A 114 6.60 -10.14 3.87
CA ASN A 114 5.20 -10.51 3.86
C ASN A 114 4.43 -9.43 3.08
N ARG A 115 4.08 -9.72 1.82
CA ARG A 115 3.44 -8.77 0.91
C ARG A 115 2.08 -8.30 1.40
N ALA A 116 1.35 -9.18 2.08
CA ALA A 116 0.03 -8.86 2.62
C ALA A 116 0.06 -7.68 3.61
N LEU A 117 1.17 -7.44 4.31
CA LEU A 117 1.30 -6.28 5.21
C LEU A 117 1.39 -4.96 4.45
N ALA A 118 2.17 -4.91 3.37
CA ALA A 118 2.26 -3.73 2.52
C ALA A 118 0.92 -3.47 1.82
N TRP A 119 0.31 -4.52 1.26
CA TRP A 119 -0.96 -4.41 0.57
C TRP A 119 -2.12 -4.06 1.50
N GLU A 120 -2.11 -4.57 2.74
CA GLU A 120 -3.06 -4.13 3.77
C GLU A 120 -2.85 -2.66 4.12
N HIS A 121 -1.61 -2.22 4.30
CA HIS A 121 -1.32 -0.81 4.56
C HIS A 121 -1.87 0.08 3.43
N HIS A 122 -1.75 -0.34 2.18
CA HIS A 122 -2.27 0.38 1.02
C HIS A 122 -3.79 0.27 0.83
N LEU A 123 -4.38 -0.86 1.19
CA LEU A 123 -5.84 -1.10 1.21
C LEU A 123 -6.55 0.01 1.99
N TRP A 124 -6.00 0.35 3.16
CA TRP A 124 -6.55 1.41 4.01
C TRP A 124 -6.11 2.83 3.61
N ARG A 125 -5.44 3.01 2.46
CA ARG A 125 -4.90 4.29 1.93
C ARG A 125 -5.46 4.67 0.55
N GLY A 126 -6.63 4.15 0.21
CA GLY A 126 -7.34 4.49 -1.04
C GLY A 126 -6.92 3.63 -2.23
N ALA A 127 -6.15 2.56 -2.02
CA ALA A 127 -5.75 1.62 -3.06
C ALA A 127 -6.60 0.33 -3.08
N GLU A 128 -7.77 0.32 -2.42
CA GLU A 128 -8.61 -0.87 -2.23
C GLU A 128 -9.01 -1.56 -3.52
N ALA A 129 -9.23 -0.78 -4.59
CA ALA A 129 -9.61 -1.29 -5.91
C ALA A 129 -8.58 -2.31 -6.46
N VAL A 130 -7.30 -2.13 -6.15
CA VAL A 130 -6.20 -3.01 -6.57
C VAL A 130 -5.80 -3.97 -5.44
N MET A 131 -5.80 -3.51 -4.19
CA MET A 131 -5.32 -4.31 -3.06
C MET A 131 -6.28 -5.43 -2.67
N VAL A 132 -7.61 -5.23 -2.78
CA VAL A 132 -8.59 -6.28 -2.46
C VAL A 132 -8.41 -7.51 -3.36
N PRO A 133 -8.37 -7.40 -4.70
CA PRO A 133 -8.15 -8.57 -5.55
C PRO A 133 -6.77 -9.21 -5.36
N ARG A 134 -5.71 -8.41 -5.10
CA ARG A 134 -4.37 -8.93 -4.76
C ARG A 134 -4.39 -9.78 -3.50
N LEU A 135 -5.03 -9.29 -2.44
CA LEU A 135 -5.15 -10.01 -1.17
C LEU A 135 -6.00 -11.28 -1.31
N GLU A 136 -7.09 -11.26 -2.10
CA GLU A 136 -7.91 -12.46 -2.35
C GLU A 136 -7.13 -13.54 -3.10
N THR A 137 -6.35 -13.15 -4.11
CA THR A 137 -5.44 -14.06 -4.82
C THR A 137 -4.39 -14.62 -3.89
N LEU A 138 -3.73 -13.77 -3.10
CA LEU A 138 -2.66 -14.18 -2.18
C LEU A 138 -3.17 -15.12 -1.10
N ARG A 139 -4.36 -14.88 -0.53
CA ARG A 139 -4.98 -15.75 0.47
C ARG A 139 -5.20 -17.18 -0.04
N ARG A 140 -5.41 -17.36 -1.34
CA ARG A 140 -5.67 -18.65 -1.99
C ARG A 140 -4.42 -19.26 -2.65
N ALA A 141 -3.31 -18.54 -2.72
CA ALA A 141 -2.12 -18.99 -3.40
C ALA A 141 -1.37 -20.07 -2.61
N GLU A 142 -1.29 -21.29 -3.17
CA GLU A 142 -0.54 -22.41 -2.56
C GLU A 142 0.95 -22.12 -2.44
N ALA A 143 1.52 -21.42 -3.43
CA ALA A 143 2.92 -21.00 -3.45
C ALA A 143 3.27 -19.91 -2.41
N ALA A 144 2.27 -19.20 -1.88
CA ALA A 144 2.49 -18.20 -0.83
C ALA A 144 2.77 -18.86 0.52
N SER A 145 3.29 -18.10 1.48
CA SER A 145 3.46 -18.63 2.83
C SER A 145 2.15 -18.76 3.60
N VAL A 146 2.15 -19.58 4.66
CA VAL A 146 1.03 -19.63 5.62
C VAL A 146 0.81 -18.25 6.24
N GLU A 147 1.89 -17.56 6.60
CA GLU A 147 1.82 -16.21 7.20
C GLU A 147 1.27 -15.17 6.23
N GLU A 148 1.66 -15.18 4.95
CA GLU A 148 1.11 -14.30 3.92
C GLU A 148 -0.38 -14.57 3.71
N ARG A 149 -0.78 -15.85 3.58
CA ARG A 149 -2.18 -16.24 3.40
C ARG A 149 -3.05 -15.82 4.59
N GLN A 150 -2.58 -16.06 5.81
CA GLN A 150 -3.31 -15.70 7.02
C GLN A 150 -3.37 -14.19 7.23
N GLN A 151 -2.29 -13.45 6.91
CA GLN A 151 -2.32 -12.00 6.96
C GLN A 151 -3.29 -11.42 5.92
N ALA A 152 -3.31 -11.96 4.70
CA ALA A 152 -4.25 -11.55 3.67
C ALA A 152 -5.70 -11.83 4.09
N ALA A 153 -5.95 -13.01 4.67
CA ALA A 153 -7.24 -13.37 5.26
C ALA A 153 -7.67 -12.39 6.37
N TRP A 154 -6.76 -12.03 7.27
CA TRP A 154 -7.04 -11.08 8.35
C TRP A 154 -7.34 -9.67 7.82
N ALA A 155 -6.56 -9.18 6.86
CA ALA A 155 -6.77 -7.88 6.23
C ALA A 155 -8.14 -7.81 5.55
N LEU A 156 -8.49 -8.83 4.75
CA LEU A 156 -9.78 -8.93 4.09
C LEU A 156 -10.94 -9.08 5.07
N ALA A 157 -10.80 -9.90 6.12
CA ALA A 157 -11.84 -10.06 7.14
C ALA A 157 -12.21 -8.72 7.79
N ARG A 158 -11.20 -7.90 8.15
CA ARG A 158 -11.44 -6.55 8.69
C ARG A 158 -12.08 -5.62 7.67
N TRP A 159 -11.64 -5.69 6.41
CA TRP A 159 -12.23 -4.92 5.32
C TRP A 159 -13.71 -5.26 5.09
N TRP A 160 -14.06 -6.55 5.05
CA TRP A 160 -15.45 -6.99 4.88
C TRP A 160 -16.31 -6.71 6.10
N ALA A 161 -15.77 -6.85 7.32
CA ALA A 161 -16.45 -6.47 8.55
C ALA A 161 -16.80 -4.98 8.54
N TRP A 162 -15.89 -4.14 8.04
CA TRP A 162 -16.14 -2.71 7.87
C TRP A 162 -17.30 -2.44 6.88
N ARG A 163 -17.40 -3.20 5.78
CA ARG A 163 -18.51 -3.10 4.82
C ARG A 163 -19.79 -3.81 5.26
N ALA A 164 -19.81 -4.35 6.49
CA ALA A 164 -20.89 -5.19 7.01
C ALA A 164 -21.21 -6.43 6.14
N GLU A 165 -20.22 -6.93 5.37
CA GLU A 165 -20.32 -8.14 4.55
C GLU A 165 -19.93 -9.39 5.39
N TRP A 166 -20.72 -9.70 6.43
CA TRP A 166 -20.41 -10.73 7.43
C TRP A 166 -20.13 -12.14 6.88
N PRO A 167 -20.84 -12.65 5.85
CA PRO A 167 -20.50 -13.95 5.27
C PRO A 167 -19.05 -14.02 4.75
N ARG A 168 -18.55 -12.95 4.14
CA ARG A 168 -17.17 -12.89 3.64
C ARG A 168 -16.14 -12.81 4.77
N VAL A 169 -16.51 -12.23 5.91
CA VAL A 169 -15.69 -12.27 7.12
C VAL A 169 -15.48 -13.71 7.56
N VAL A 170 -16.56 -14.50 7.61
CA VAL A 170 -16.49 -15.93 7.97
C VAL A 170 -15.63 -16.70 6.97
N GLU A 171 -15.82 -16.50 5.66
CA GLU A 171 -15.00 -17.15 4.61
C GLU A 171 -13.50 -16.82 4.71
N CYS A 172 -13.17 -15.61 5.15
CA CYS A 172 -11.78 -15.19 5.35
C CYS A 172 -11.17 -15.83 6.61
N LEU A 173 -11.91 -15.83 7.72
CA LEU A 173 -11.39 -16.27 9.03
C LEU A 173 -11.48 -17.77 9.27
N LEU A 174 -12.43 -18.45 8.64
CA LEU A 174 -12.70 -19.88 8.79
C LEU A 174 -12.61 -20.61 7.43
N PRO A 175 -11.49 -20.48 6.68
CA PRO A 175 -11.34 -21.20 5.42
C PRO A 175 -11.44 -22.71 5.66
N ALA A 176 -12.38 -23.37 4.98
CA ALA A 176 -12.74 -24.78 5.18
C ALA A 176 -13.06 -25.14 6.66
N GLY A 177 -13.68 -24.20 7.39
CA GLY A 177 -14.10 -24.39 8.78
C GLY A 177 -12.97 -24.38 9.80
N ARG A 178 -11.76 -23.91 9.45
CA ARG A 178 -10.61 -23.83 10.38
C ARG A 178 -10.23 -22.37 10.63
N LEU A 179 -10.18 -21.98 11.90
CA LEU A 179 -9.84 -20.61 12.28
C LEU A 179 -8.41 -20.26 11.86
N ILE A 180 -8.21 -19.12 11.19
CA ILE A 180 -6.86 -18.60 10.94
C ILE A 180 -6.20 -18.23 12.28
N THR A 181 -4.93 -18.58 12.45
CA THR A 181 -4.23 -18.40 13.72
C THR A 181 -2.92 -17.67 13.52
N GLN A 182 -2.76 -16.52 14.20
CA GLN A 182 -1.49 -15.82 14.30
C GLN A 182 -1.00 -15.87 15.75
N PRO A 183 0.31 -16.10 16.01
CA PRO A 183 0.84 -16.17 17.37
C PRO A 183 0.56 -14.90 18.17
N GLY A 184 -0.02 -15.04 19.37
CA GLY A 184 -0.33 -13.90 20.26
C GLY A 184 -1.55 -13.06 19.86
N HIS A 185 -2.08 -13.23 18.64
CA HIS A 185 -3.17 -12.39 18.13
C HIS A 185 -4.55 -13.01 18.43
N ILE A 186 -5.36 -12.29 19.21
CA ILE A 186 -6.72 -12.70 19.60
C ILE A 186 -7.80 -12.30 18.57
N GLY A 187 -7.60 -11.18 17.86
CA GLY A 187 -8.54 -10.58 16.92
C GLY A 187 -9.24 -11.52 15.92
N PRO A 188 -8.55 -12.44 15.21
CA PRO A 188 -9.22 -13.37 14.31
C PRO A 188 -10.34 -14.20 14.97
N ALA A 189 -10.12 -14.67 16.20
CA ALA A 189 -11.12 -15.47 16.92
C ALA A 189 -12.33 -14.62 17.30
N LEU A 190 -12.10 -13.44 17.85
CA LEU A 190 -13.17 -12.54 18.27
C LEU A 190 -13.98 -12.00 17.08
N LEU A 191 -13.35 -11.70 15.94
CA LEU A 191 -14.05 -11.25 14.73
C LEU A 191 -14.89 -12.38 14.14
N ALA A 192 -14.40 -13.62 14.24
CA ALA A 192 -15.19 -14.79 13.89
C ALA A 192 -16.41 -14.94 14.82
N VAL A 193 -16.25 -14.78 16.15
CA VAL A 193 -17.39 -14.78 17.09
C VAL A 193 -18.43 -13.74 16.70
N GLU A 194 -18.02 -12.48 16.47
CA GLU A 194 -18.94 -11.43 16.05
C GLU A 194 -19.66 -11.78 14.73
N ALA A 195 -18.92 -12.24 13.72
CA ALA A 195 -19.49 -12.59 12.42
C ALA A 195 -20.48 -13.75 12.51
N LEU A 196 -20.17 -14.78 13.31
CA LEU A 196 -21.05 -15.93 13.54
C LEU A 196 -22.32 -15.54 14.30
N CYS A 197 -22.20 -14.75 15.37
CA CYS A 197 -23.34 -14.24 16.14
C CYS A 197 -24.25 -13.32 15.32
N ARG A 198 -23.69 -12.50 14.41
CA ARG A 198 -24.50 -11.64 13.53
C ARG A 198 -25.18 -12.42 12.40
N SER A 199 -24.51 -13.45 11.89
CA SER A 199 -25.05 -14.30 10.81
C SER A 199 -26.21 -15.18 11.30
N SER A 200 -26.16 -15.66 12.55
CA SER A 200 -27.26 -16.43 13.16
C SER A 200 -28.52 -15.58 13.43
N VAL A 201 -28.35 -14.31 13.83
CA VAL A 201 -29.47 -13.37 14.06
C VAL A 201 -30.19 -13.00 12.76
N ALA A 202 -29.47 -12.84 11.64
CA ALA A 202 -30.07 -12.54 10.34
C ALA A 202 -30.96 -13.67 9.81
N ALA A 203 -30.61 -14.93 10.09
CA ALA A 203 -31.39 -16.10 9.70
C ALA A 203 -32.70 -16.27 10.53
N GLY A 204 -32.74 -15.74 11.75
CA GLY A 204 -33.94 -15.79 12.61
C GLY A 204 -35.04 -14.78 12.23
N ALA A 205 -34.69 -13.71 11.53
CA ALA A 205 -35.62 -12.63 11.15
C ALA A 205 -36.32 -12.82 9.79
N GLY A 206 -35.87 -13.79 8.98
CA GLY A 206 -36.47 -14.11 7.68
C GLY A 206 -36.82 -15.60 7.60
N ARG A 207 -38.10 -15.95 7.75
CA ARG A 207 -38.59 -17.28 7.38
C ARG A 207 -38.61 -17.42 5.87
N SER A 208 -37.46 -17.67 5.24
CA SER A 208 -37.28 -18.39 3.97
C SER A 208 -35.89 -18.08 3.39
N ALA A 209 -35.22 -19.13 2.89
CA ALA A 209 -34.01 -19.13 2.04
C ALA A 209 -32.63 -18.97 2.72
N ALA A 210 -32.18 -20.03 3.41
CA ALA A 210 -30.91 -20.74 3.18
C ALA A 210 -30.59 -21.68 4.36
N ARG A 211 -30.97 -22.96 4.25
CA ARG A 211 -30.72 -23.97 5.30
C ARG A 211 -29.22 -24.31 5.48
N SER A 212 -28.33 -23.94 4.57
CA SER A 212 -26.91 -24.32 4.62
C SER A 212 -26.03 -23.46 5.55
N GLY A 213 -26.34 -22.16 5.72
CA GLY A 213 -25.47 -21.26 6.50
C GLY A 213 -25.69 -21.27 8.02
N VAL A 214 -26.87 -21.72 8.47
CA VAL A 214 -27.22 -21.77 9.90
C VAL A 214 -26.58 -22.98 10.59
N ASP A 215 -26.52 -24.12 9.89
CA ASP A 215 -25.93 -25.36 10.40
C ASP A 215 -24.40 -25.25 10.60
N GLU A 216 -23.71 -24.49 9.75
CA GLU A 216 -22.26 -24.25 9.87
C GLU A 216 -21.93 -23.32 11.04
N ALA A 217 -22.72 -22.26 11.27
CA ALA A 217 -22.47 -21.32 12.36
C ALA A 217 -22.63 -21.96 13.74
N ALA A 218 -23.62 -22.84 13.91
CA ALA A 218 -23.84 -23.62 15.12
C ALA A 218 -22.67 -24.58 15.42
N ALA A 219 -22.00 -25.10 14.38
CA ALA A 219 -20.84 -25.98 14.53
C ALA A 219 -19.55 -25.22 14.86
N TRP A 220 -19.33 -24.04 14.26
CA TRP A 220 -18.05 -23.33 14.37
C TRP A 220 -17.93 -22.44 15.62
N LEU A 221 -19.03 -21.86 16.12
CA LEU A 221 -18.97 -20.95 17.26
C LEU A 221 -18.38 -21.61 18.53
N PRO A 222 -18.80 -22.82 18.95
CA PRO A 222 -18.19 -23.50 20.09
C PRO A 222 -16.70 -23.79 19.91
N MET A 223 -16.28 -24.15 18.69
CA MET A 223 -14.87 -24.38 18.36
C MET A 223 -14.03 -23.11 18.51
N VAL A 224 -14.54 -21.96 18.05
CA VAL A 224 -13.84 -20.67 18.18
C VAL A 224 -13.74 -20.24 19.64
N LEU A 225 -14.80 -20.42 20.43
CA LEU A 225 -14.78 -20.15 21.88
C LEU A 225 -13.78 -21.05 22.61
N ALA A 226 -13.72 -22.35 22.28
CA ALA A 226 -12.72 -23.26 22.84
C ALA A 226 -11.27 -22.86 22.48
N ASP A 227 -11.04 -22.29 21.28
CA ASP A 227 -9.73 -21.72 20.93
C ASP A 227 -9.36 -20.52 21.80
N LEU A 228 -10.32 -19.63 22.07
CA LEU A 228 -10.15 -18.48 22.97
C LEU A 228 -9.83 -18.93 24.39
N ASP A 229 -10.56 -19.90 24.93
CA ASP A 229 -10.32 -20.45 26.28
C ASP A 229 -8.93 -21.08 26.39
N ARG A 230 -8.48 -21.77 25.34
CA ARG A 230 -7.18 -22.42 25.30
C ARG A 230 -6.02 -21.42 25.17
N ARG A 231 -6.15 -20.39 24.33
CA ARG A 231 -5.05 -19.46 24.02
C ARG A 231 -5.04 -18.19 24.88
N PHE A 232 -6.20 -17.76 25.37
CA PHE A 232 -6.37 -16.48 26.06
C PHE A 232 -7.33 -16.55 27.27
N PRO A 233 -7.20 -17.54 28.18
CA PRO A 233 -8.18 -17.79 29.25
C PRO A 233 -8.37 -16.62 30.22
N ALA A 234 -7.34 -15.81 30.45
CA ALA A 234 -7.35 -14.72 31.42
C ALA A 234 -7.72 -13.35 30.82
N ARG A 235 -8.00 -13.27 29.51
CA ARG A 235 -8.34 -12.00 28.86
C ARG A 235 -9.81 -11.65 29.06
N ALA A 236 -10.08 -10.39 29.37
CA ALA A 236 -11.42 -9.80 29.37
C ALA A 236 -12.18 -10.09 28.07
N ASP A 237 -11.51 -9.99 26.92
CA ASP A 237 -12.10 -10.27 25.60
C ASP A 237 -12.71 -11.67 25.50
N THR A 238 -12.11 -12.68 26.15
CA THR A 238 -12.61 -14.07 26.13
C THR A 238 -13.94 -14.18 26.87
N ALA A 239 -14.06 -13.56 28.05
CA ALA A 239 -15.33 -13.50 28.77
C ALA A 239 -16.41 -12.74 27.98
N LEU A 240 -16.03 -11.64 27.31
CA LEU A 240 -16.94 -10.88 26.46
C LEU A 240 -17.39 -11.67 25.22
N ALA A 241 -16.53 -12.53 24.66
CA ALA A 241 -16.88 -13.41 23.55
C ALA A 241 -17.95 -14.43 23.95
N HIS A 242 -17.82 -15.04 25.13
CA HIS A 242 -18.86 -15.89 25.70
C HIS A 242 -20.14 -15.11 26.01
N ALA A 243 -20.03 -13.88 26.52
CA ALA A 243 -21.20 -13.02 26.73
C ALA A 243 -21.96 -12.70 25.42
N ASN A 244 -21.23 -12.56 24.31
CA ASN A 244 -21.84 -12.43 22.98
C ASN A 244 -22.52 -13.70 22.50
N ALA A 245 -21.96 -14.87 22.79
CA ALA A 245 -22.53 -16.17 22.44
C ALA A 245 -23.72 -16.57 23.31
N ALA A 246 -23.84 -16.02 24.52
CA ALA A 246 -24.90 -16.34 25.47
C ALA A 246 -26.32 -16.07 24.92
N GLU A 247 -27.17 -17.08 25.07
CA GLU A 247 -28.57 -17.10 24.59
C GLU A 247 -29.50 -16.31 25.51
N ASP A 248 -29.22 -16.28 26.81
CA ASP A 248 -30.01 -15.57 27.81
C ASP A 248 -29.22 -14.48 28.57
N ASP A 249 -29.98 -13.62 29.28
CA ASP A 249 -29.44 -12.47 30.00
C ASP A 249 -28.67 -12.86 31.27
N ALA A 250 -29.02 -13.98 31.92
CA ALA A 250 -28.37 -14.42 33.15
C ALA A 250 -26.97 -14.96 32.86
N GLU A 251 -26.83 -15.77 31.81
CA GLU A 251 -25.54 -16.26 31.32
C GLU A 251 -24.66 -15.10 30.84
N ARG A 252 -25.22 -14.19 30.04
CA ARG A 252 -24.50 -12.99 29.56
C ARG A 252 -23.95 -12.16 30.72
N LEU A 253 -24.82 -11.84 31.69
CA LEU A 253 -24.45 -11.10 32.89
C LEU A 253 -23.37 -11.84 33.70
N GLY A 254 -23.48 -13.17 33.82
CA GLY A 254 -22.50 -14.01 34.50
C GLY A 254 -21.12 -13.93 33.86
N TRP A 255 -21.03 -13.97 32.53
CA TRP A 255 -19.76 -13.82 31.83
C TRP A 255 -19.16 -12.41 31.96
N ILE A 256 -19.98 -11.36 31.84
CA ILE A 256 -19.55 -9.97 32.05
C ILE A 256 -18.97 -9.80 33.47
N ASN A 257 -19.67 -10.31 34.49
CA ASN A 257 -19.24 -10.19 35.88
C ASN A 257 -17.98 -11.01 36.19
N ARG A 258 -17.76 -12.17 35.56
CA ARG A 258 -16.54 -12.97 35.77
C ARG A 258 -15.27 -12.18 35.48
N MET A 259 -15.28 -11.37 34.43
CA MET A 259 -14.15 -10.52 34.05
C MET A 259 -13.78 -9.51 35.16
N TRP A 260 -14.77 -8.84 35.76
CA TRP A 260 -14.54 -7.86 36.83
C TRP A 260 -14.24 -8.54 38.18
N GLN A 261 -14.95 -9.61 38.52
CA GLN A 261 -14.72 -10.38 39.73
C GLN A 261 -13.31 -10.99 39.79
N ALA A 262 -12.76 -11.41 38.64
CA ALA A 262 -11.37 -11.88 38.55
C ALA A 262 -10.35 -10.80 38.94
N GLN A 263 -10.74 -9.52 38.94
CA GLN A 263 -9.93 -8.36 39.34
C GLN A 263 -10.33 -7.81 40.72
N GLY A 264 -11.23 -8.48 41.43
CA GLY A 264 -11.76 -8.00 42.72
C GLY A 264 -12.69 -6.78 42.61
N LEU A 265 -13.20 -6.49 41.42
CA LEU A 265 -14.12 -5.38 41.18
C LEU A 265 -15.57 -5.79 41.46
N LEU A 266 -16.41 -4.80 41.78
CA LEU A 266 -17.83 -5.00 42.03
C LEU A 266 -18.53 -5.62 40.80
N PRO A 267 -19.41 -6.62 40.99
CA PRO A 267 -20.26 -7.08 39.89
C PRO A 267 -21.31 -6.00 39.54
N ILE A 268 -21.92 -6.12 38.36
CA ILE A 268 -23.13 -5.38 37.98
C ILE A 268 -24.36 -6.29 38.07
N THR A 269 -25.54 -5.66 38.19
CA THR A 269 -26.85 -6.32 38.21
C THR A 269 -27.89 -5.48 37.46
N HIS A 270 -29.11 -5.99 37.37
CA HIS A 270 -30.25 -5.25 36.84
C HIS A 270 -30.61 -4.10 37.78
N ARG A 271 -30.72 -2.88 37.24
CA ARG A 271 -31.26 -1.72 37.97
C ARG A 271 -32.73 -1.96 38.32
N VAL A 272 -33.49 -2.49 37.36
CA VAL A 272 -34.89 -2.88 37.51
C VAL A 272 -35.00 -4.38 37.25
N PRO A 273 -35.16 -5.21 38.30
CA PRO A 273 -35.34 -6.65 38.14
C PRO A 273 -36.53 -6.99 37.22
N GLY A 274 -36.40 -8.06 36.43
CA GLY A 274 -37.44 -8.51 35.49
C GLY A 274 -37.51 -7.75 34.17
N ARG A 275 -36.70 -6.70 33.97
CA ARG A 275 -36.48 -6.06 32.67
C ARG A 275 -35.20 -6.62 32.01
N SER A 276 -35.17 -6.63 30.67
CA SER A 276 -34.04 -7.12 29.90
C SER A 276 -32.71 -6.45 30.28
N LEU A 277 -31.64 -7.23 30.16
CA LEU A 277 -30.28 -6.77 30.37
C LEU A 277 -29.88 -5.84 29.22
N THR A 278 -29.82 -4.55 29.53
CA THR A 278 -29.46 -3.48 28.59
C THR A 278 -28.54 -2.50 29.28
N LEU A 279 -27.81 -1.71 28.50
CA LEU A 279 -26.93 -0.65 29.01
C LEU A 279 -27.70 0.34 29.93
N ASP A 280 -28.97 0.60 29.63
CA ASP A 280 -29.86 1.49 30.38
C ASP A 280 -30.42 0.88 31.68
N ASN A 281 -30.24 -0.43 31.89
CA ASN A 281 -30.75 -1.18 33.03
C ASN A 281 -29.64 -1.77 33.90
N LEU A 282 -28.48 -1.12 33.94
CA LEU A 282 -27.34 -1.54 34.78
C LEU A 282 -27.31 -0.81 36.13
N ALA A 283 -26.99 -1.54 37.19
CA ALA A 283 -26.70 -1.01 38.52
C ALA A 283 -25.51 -1.75 39.16
N PRO A 284 -24.81 -1.15 40.13
CA PRO A 284 -23.82 -1.84 40.94
C PRO A 284 -24.46 -3.02 41.69
N GLY A 285 -23.83 -4.18 41.67
CA GLY A 285 -24.19 -5.31 42.51
C GLY A 285 -23.65 -5.17 43.94
N THR A 286 -24.13 -6.02 44.84
CA THR A 286 -23.55 -6.15 46.18
C THR A 286 -22.26 -6.98 46.12
N PRO A 287 -21.27 -6.71 46.99
CA PRO A 287 -20.09 -7.56 47.09
C PRO A 287 -20.49 -9.00 47.34
N HIS A 288 -20.00 -9.95 46.53
CA HIS A 288 -20.19 -11.36 46.83
C HIS A 288 -19.39 -11.69 48.08
N ALA A 289 -20.05 -12.19 49.12
CA ALA A 289 -19.39 -12.82 50.25
C ALA A 289 -18.74 -14.15 49.79
N SER A 290 -17.58 -14.11 49.16
CA SER A 290 -16.79 -15.31 48.88
C SER A 290 -15.29 -15.10 49.13
N ARG A 291 -14.85 -15.69 50.25
CA ARG A 291 -13.47 -16.12 50.59
C ARG A 291 -12.32 -15.11 50.49
N LEU A 292 -12.54 -13.89 50.96
CA LEU A 292 -11.48 -13.16 51.67
C LEU A 292 -11.99 -12.86 53.08
N THR A 293 -11.10 -13.00 54.05
CA THR A 293 -11.31 -12.97 55.50
C THR A 293 -12.16 -11.78 55.97
N PRO A 294 -12.93 -11.95 57.07
CA PRO A 294 -13.95 -11.00 57.46
C PRO A 294 -13.29 -9.74 58.03
N HIS A 295 -13.45 -8.61 57.37
CA HIS A 295 -13.64 -7.34 58.07
C HIS A 295 -15.07 -6.87 57.76
N SER A 296 -15.85 -6.76 58.84
CA SER A 296 -17.17 -6.11 58.93
C SER A 296 -17.22 -4.82 58.10
N SER A 297 -18.32 -4.36 57.51
CA SER A 297 -19.73 -4.49 57.88
C SER A 297 -20.67 -4.34 56.68
N GLN A 298 -21.92 -4.71 56.91
CA GLN A 298 -23.07 -4.34 56.10
C GLN A 298 -23.34 -2.83 56.26
N PHE A 299 -23.54 -2.13 55.14
CA PHE A 299 -23.99 -0.73 55.03
C PHE A 299 -23.18 0.33 55.80
N THR A 300 -21.91 0.48 55.46
CA THR A 300 -21.15 1.74 55.55
C THR A 300 -19.92 1.58 54.67
N PRO A 301 -19.50 2.55 53.83
CA PRO A 301 -18.18 2.49 53.23
C PRO A 301 -17.19 2.51 54.39
N HIS A 302 -16.58 1.36 54.69
CA HIS A 302 -15.48 1.33 55.63
C HIS A 302 -14.42 2.25 55.08
N HIS A 303 -14.15 3.30 55.86
CA HIS A 303 -12.89 4.00 55.87
C HIS A 303 -11.79 2.94 56.00
N SER A 304 -11.32 2.45 54.85
CA SER A 304 -9.92 2.16 54.67
C SER A 304 -9.19 3.35 55.26
N SER A 305 -8.31 3.07 56.21
CA SER A 305 -7.45 4.02 56.91
C SER A 305 -6.65 4.83 55.89
N LEU A 306 -7.29 5.86 55.36
CA LEU A 306 -6.70 6.91 54.57
C LEU A 306 -6.24 7.94 55.58
N THR A 307 -4.92 8.05 55.66
CA THR A 307 -4.18 9.29 55.92
C THR A 307 -5.05 10.55 55.78
N ALA A 308 -4.94 11.41 56.78
CA ALA A 308 -5.53 12.75 56.82
C ALA A 308 -5.02 13.66 55.68
N ASP A 309 -5.55 13.47 54.47
CA ASP A 309 -5.40 14.38 53.33
C ASP A 309 -6.75 14.45 52.58
N PRO A 310 -7.34 15.63 52.32
CA PRO A 310 -8.59 15.72 51.57
C PRO A 310 -8.40 15.13 50.16
N SER A 311 -9.19 14.11 49.84
CA SER A 311 -9.20 13.47 48.51
C SER A 311 -9.27 14.53 47.41
N PRO A 312 -8.41 14.48 46.36
CA PRO A 312 -8.43 15.45 45.28
C PRO A 312 -9.82 15.50 44.64
N LEU A 313 -10.37 16.72 44.52
CA LEU A 313 -11.60 16.96 43.78
C LEU A 313 -11.37 16.60 42.30
N VAL A 314 -12.23 15.74 41.76
CA VAL A 314 -12.25 15.40 40.33
C VAL A 314 -13.44 16.11 39.67
N SER A 315 -13.16 16.93 38.66
CA SER A 315 -14.17 17.51 37.78
C SER A 315 -14.45 16.58 36.62
N VAL A 316 -15.69 16.12 36.49
CA VAL A 316 -16.14 15.32 35.35
C VAL A 316 -16.96 16.20 34.41
N ILE A 317 -16.46 16.40 33.19
CA ILE A 317 -17.12 17.20 32.17
C ILE A 317 -17.95 16.28 31.25
N LEU A 318 -19.25 16.55 31.15
CA LEU A 318 -20.21 15.78 30.35
C LEU A 318 -20.78 16.68 29.25
N PRO A 319 -20.24 16.67 28.01
CA PRO A 319 -20.86 17.34 26.88
C PRO A 319 -22.14 16.60 26.46
N VAL A 320 -23.21 17.32 26.20
CA VAL A 320 -24.54 16.75 25.89
C VAL A 320 -25.14 17.45 24.67
N TYR A 321 -25.63 16.68 23.70
CA TYR A 321 -26.43 17.20 22.58
C TYR A 321 -27.43 16.15 22.11
N ASN A 322 -28.72 16.47 22.14
CA ASN A 322 -29.82 15.59 21.70
C ASN A 322 -29.69 14.14 22.23
N ALA A 323 -29.55 14.01 23.55
CA ALA A 323 -29.25 12.75 24.24
C ALA A 323 -30.37 12.33 25.21
N ALA A 324 -31.63 12.71 24.95
CA ALA A 324 -32.74 12.47 25.87
C ALA A 324 -32.89 10.98 26.26
N ASP A 325 -32.59 10.07 25.33
CA ASP A 325 -32.73 8.62 25.51
C ASP A 325 -31.52 7.95 26.18
N SER A 326 -30.36 8.63 26.26
CA SER A 326 -29.10 8.02 26.70
C SER A 326 -28.45 8.72 27.90
N VAL A 327 -28.73 10.00 28.13
CA VAL A 327 -28.05 10.80 29.17
C VAL A 327 -28.28 10.28 30.59
N ALA A 328 -29.43 9.65 30.83
CA ALA A 328 -29.73 9.02 32.12
C ALA A 328 -28.77 7.86 32.44
N THR A 329 -28.29 7.15 31.42
CA THR A 329 -27.35 6.03 31.57
C THR A 329 -25.97 6.51 31.98
N ALA A 330 -25.48 7.56 31.33
CA ALA A 330 -24.23 8.21 31.69
C ALA A 330 -24.29 8.79 33.11
N LEU A 331 -25.27 9.64 33.41
CA LEU A 331 -25.37 10.32 34.71
C LEU A 331 -25.56 9.35 35.88
N ARG A 332 -26.43 8.34 35.76
CA ARG A 332 -26.60 7.34 36.83
C ARG A 332 -25.34 6.50 37.07
N SER A 333 -24.55 6.22 36.03
CA SER A 333 -23.25 5.55 36.21
C SER A 333 -22.21 6.45 36.89
N LEU A 334 -22.29 7.77 36.69
CA LEU A 334 -21.48 8.76 37.39
C LEU A 334 -21.92 8.94 38.85
N PHE A 335 -23.23 8.94 39.13
CA PHE A 335 -23.76 8.98 40.50
C PHE A 335 -23.36 7.76 41.34
N ALA A 336 -23.06 6.63 40.68
CA ALA A 336 -22.63 5.40 41.33
C ALA A 336 -21.10 5.32 41.54
N GLN A 337 -20.33 6.35 41.22
CA GLN A 337 -18.87 6.30 41.37
C GLN A 337 -18.46 6.23 42.85
N ALA A 338 -17.50 5.36 43.15
CA ALA A 338 -17.01 5.13 44.50
C ALA A 338 -16.09 6.25 45.03
N TRP A 339 -15.60 7.13 44.15
CA TRP A 339 -14.76 8.25 44.57
C TRP A 339 -15.63 9.36 45.19
N PRO A 340 -15.35 9.82 46.43
CA PRO A 340 -16.28 10.69 47.17
C PRO A 340 -16.19 12.18 46.79
N ALA A 341 -15.07 12.65 46.23
CA ALA A 341 -14.83 14.06 45.94
C ALA A 341 -15.04 14.36 44.44
N LEU A 342 -16.30 14.52 44.03
CA LEU A 342 -16.70 14.68 42.62
C LEU A 342 -17.56 15.93 42.40
N GLU A 343 -17.27 16.65 41.31
CA GLU A 343 -18.21 17.59 40.69
C GLU A 343 -18.51 17.16 39.24
N LEU A 344 -19.76 17.33 38.82
CA LEU A 344 -20.22 17.07 37.46
C LEU A 344 -20.56 18.39 36.77
N LEU A 345 -19.92 18.63 35.64
CA LEU A 345 -20.12 19.80 34.80
C LEU A 345 -20.81 19.35 33.51
N VAL A 346 -22.13 19.43 33.49
CA VAL A 346 -22.94 19.01 32.36
C VAL A 346 -23.14 20.20 31.43
N VAL A 347 -22.76 20.08 30.17
CA VAL A 347 -22.83 21.17 29.19
C VAL A 347 -23.77 20.76 28.06
N ASP A 348 -25.00 21.28 28.08
CA ASP A 348 -25.98 21.15 27.00
C ASP A 348 -25.59 22.07 25.83
N ASP A 349 -25.12 21.47 24.74
CA ASP A 349 -24.64 22.14 23.54
C ASP A 349 -25.79 22.52 22.58
N ALA A 350 -26.79 23.20 23.14
CA ALA A 350 -28.02 23.64 22.48
C ALA A 350 -28.91 22.49 21.97
N SER A 351 -29.23 21.51 22.82
CA SER A 351 -30.18 20.44 22.46
C SER A 351 -31.56 20.99 22.10
N THR A 352 -32.16 20.37 21.09
CA THR A 352 -33.48 20.70 20.54
C THR A 352 -34.56 19.68 20.91
N ASP A 353 -34.18 18.54 21.49
CA ASP A 353 -35.07 17.49 21.95
C ASP A 353 -35.42 17.65 23.46
N ALA A 354 -35.93 16.58 24.09
CA ALA A 354 -36.29 16.57 25.50
C ALA A 354 -35.10 16.57 26.47
N THR A 355 -33.85 16.61 26.00
CA THR A 355 -32.64 16.45 26.83
C THR A 355 -32.61 17.43 27.99
N TRP A 356 -32.90 18.71 27.75
CA TRP A 356 -32.91 19.73 28.81
C TRP A 356 -33.85 19.37 29.96
N ARG A 357 -35.05 18.88 29.63
CA ARG A 357 -36.04 18.44 30.63
C ARG A 357 -35.55 17.21 31.40
N VAL A 358 -34.89 16.27 30.72
CA VAL A 358 -34.32 15.07 31.33
C VAL A 358 -33.18 15.44 32.29
N LEU A 359 -32.31 16.38 31.92
CA LEU A 359 -31.23 16.88 32.78
C LEU A 359 -31.76 17.50 34.07
N GLN A 360 -32.83 18.32 33.98
CA GLN A 360 -33.48 18.90 35.16
C GLN A 360 -34.06 17.83 36.10
N ALA A 361 -34.61 16.75 35.56
CA ALA A 361 -35.11 15.65 36.37
C ALA A 361 -33.98 14.86 37.06
N LEU A 362 -32.87 14.64 36.34
CA LEU A 362 -31.71 13.91 36.86
C LEU A 362 -30.89 14.70 37.89
N GLU A 363 -30.96 16.03 37.87
CA GLU A 363 -30.34 16.87 38.91
C GLU A 363 -30.89 16.53 40.31
N ALA A 364 -32.18 16.18 40.41
CA ALA A 364 -32.79 15.74 41.66
C ALA A 364 -32.34 14.33 42.12
N GLU A 365 -31.80 13.52 41.21
CA GLU A 365 -31.21 12.20 41.52
C GLU A 365 -29.72 12.31 41.95
N CYS A 366 -29.11 13.51 41.85
CA CYS A 366 -27.70 13.71 42.16
C CYS A 366 -27.42 13.45 43.66
N PRO A 367 -26.43 12.61 44.02
CA PRO A 367 -26.10 12.34 45.41
C PRO A 367 -25.69 13.59 46.18
N ALA A 368 -26.10 13.71 47.45
CA ALA A 368 -25.83 14.90 48.26
C ALA A 368 -24.34 15.24 48.46
N HIS A 369 -23.43 14.27 48.27
CA HIS A 369 -21.98 14.45 48.36
C HIS A 369 -21.34 14.91 47.03
N MET A 370 -22.13 14.97 45.95
CA MET A 370 -21.69 15.31 44.61
C MET A 370 -22.39 16.59 44.16
N ARG A 371 -21.64 17.48 43.50
CA ARG A 371 -22.22 18.72 42.96
C ARG A 371 -22.40 18.60 41.45
N MET A 372 -23.64 18.63 40.97
CA MET A 372 -23.95 18.74 39.55
C MET A 372 -24.24 20.20 39.19
N ARG A 373 -23.65 20.69 38.10
CA ARG A 373 -23.91 22.01 37.50
C ARG A 373 -24.24 21.81 36.03
N VAL A 374 -25.33 22.41 35.57
CA VAL A 374 -25.78 22.32 34.17
C VAL A 374 -25.62 23.68 33.49
N PHE A 375 -24.91 23.70 32.36
CA PHE A 375 -24.73 24.87 31.50
C PHE A 375 -25.43 24.63 30.18
N ARG A 376 -25.92 25.71 29.55
CA ARG A 376 -26.59 25.64 28.26
C ARG A 376 -25.99 26.62 27.28
N HIS A 377 -25.55 26.11 26.14
CA HIS A 377 -25.13 26.93 25.02
C HIS A 377 -26.34 27.47 24.25
N ALA A 378 -26.17 28.67 23.66
CA ALA A 378 -27.17 29.26 22.77
C ALA A 378 -27.14 28.66 21.36
N VAL A 379 -25.97 28.16 20.93
CA VAL A 379 -25.73 27.61 19.59
C VAL A 379 -24.89 26.34 19.74
N ASN A 380 -25.18 25.33 18.92
CA ASN A 380 -24.42 24.08 18.89
C ASN A 380 -22.99 24.32 18.39
N GLY A 381 -22.00 24.17 19.27
CA GLY A 381 -20.58 24.33 18.99
C GLY A 381 -19.83 23.01 18.73
N GLY A 382 -20.44 21.87 19.04
CA GLY A 382 -19.86 20.54 19.02
C GLY A 382 -19.34 20.09 20.38
N ALA A 383 -19.05 18.79 20.49
CA ALA A 383 -18.67 18.14 21.74
C ALA A 383 -17.42 18.74 22.40
N TYR A 384 -16.38 19.10 21.63
CA TYR A 384 -15.17 19.68 22.21
C TYR A 384 -15.35 21.15 22.62
N ALA A 385 -16.21 21.92 21.94
CA ALA A 385 -16.59 23.25 22.42
C ALA A 385 -17.32 23.17 23.77
N ALA A 386 -18.24 22.21 23.93
CA ALA A 386 -18.90 21.93 25.20
C ALA A 386 -17.92 21.44 26.28
N ARG A 387 -16.97 20.56 25.93
CA ARG A 387 -15.88 20.13 26.85
C ARG A 387 -15.04 21.33 27.29
N ASN A 388 -14.69 22.24 26.38
CA ASN A 388 -13.90 23.43 26.68
C ASN A 388 -14.66 24.40 27.60
N THR A 389 -15.98 24.59 27.43
CA THR A 389 -16.80 25.34 28.39
C THR A 389 -16.74 24.71 29.78
N GLY A 390 -16.94 23.40 29.88
CA GLY A 390 -16.81 22.69 31.16
C GLY A 390 -15.41 22.78 31.76
N LEU A 391 -14.37 22.77 30.93
CA LEU A 391 -12.97 22.89 31.37
C LEU A 391 -12.69 24.23 32.05
N MET A 392 -13.26 25.33 31.54
CA MET A 392 -13.10 26.66 32.15
C MET A 392 -13.83 26.77 33.49
N GLU A 393 -14.87 25.96 33.70
CA GLU A 393 -15.68 25.95 34.93
C GLU A 393 -15.20 24.94 35.97
N ALA A 394 -14.23 24.10 35.62
CA ALA A 394 -13.68 23.04 36.48
C ALA A 394 -12.88 23.61 37.64
N ALA A 395 -13.18 23.15 38.86
CA ALA A 395 -12.48 23.48 40.10
C ALA A 395 -11.55 22.36 40.60
N GLY A 396 -11.70 21.14 40.09
CA GLY A 396 -10.94 19.96 40.50
C GLY A 396 -9.46 20.02 40.14
N VAL A 397 -8.61 19.45 40.99
CA VAL A 397 -7.18 19.29 40.68
C VAL A 397 -6.94 18.17 39.66
N LEU A 398 -7.91 17.27 39.52
CA LEU A 398 -8.02 16.28 38.46
C LEU A 398 -9.25 16.58 37.62
N ILE A 399 -9.12 16.45 36.29
CA ILE A 399 -10.17 16.78 35.34
C ILE A 399 -10.30 15.60 34.38
N THR A 400 -11.52 15.16 34.10
CA THR A 400 -11.79 14.11 33.12
C THR A 400 -13.07 14.41 32.35
N THR A 401 -13.27 13.70 31.25
CA THR A 401 -14.47 13.77 30.42
C THR A 401 -15.23 12.45 30.46
N HIS A 402 -16.54 12.54 30.23
CA HIS A 402 -17.42 11.39 30.07
C HIS A 402 -18.40 11.69 28.93
N ASP A 403 -18.68 10.72 28.04
CA ASP A 403 -19.64 10.92 26.95
C ASP A 403 -21.08 10.71 27.46
N SER A 404 -22.06 11.40 26.85
CA SER A 404 -23.46 11.45 27.33
C SER A 404 -24.26 10.17 27.12
N ASP A 405 -23.67 9.13 26.55
CA ASP A 405 -24.32 7.87 26.20
C ASP A 405 -23.57 6.63 26.69
N ASP A 406 -22.35 6.82 27.21
CA ASP A 406 -21.49 5.78 27.75
C ASP A 406 -21.91 5.39 29.18
N TRP A 407 -21.49 4.20 29.63
CA TRP A 407 -21.65 3.74 31.01
C TRP A 407 -20.27 3.51 31.64
N SER A 408 -20.04 4.00 32.86
CA SER A 408 -18.79 3.76 33.60
C SER A 408 -18.98 2.80 34.77
N HIS A 409 -18.01 1.91 34.97
CA HIS A 409 -17.96 1.03 36.13
C HIS A 409 -17.85 1.85 37.42
N PRO A 410 -18.53 1.48 38.53
CA PRO A 410 -18.55 2.25 39.78
C PRO A 410 -17.16 2.60 40.35
N GLU A 411 -16.18 1.73 40.12
CA GLU A 411 -14.81 1.94 40.64
C GLU A 411 -13.88 2.67 39.65
N LYS A 412 -14.35 3.05 38.45
CA LYS A 412 -13.48 3.59 37.38
C LYS A 412 -12.68 4.81 37.84
N LEU A 413 -13.34 5.84 38.38
CA LEU A 413 -12.66 7.07 38.79
C LEU A 413 -11.69 6.82 39.93
N ALA A 414 -12.07 5.98 40.91
CA ALA A 414 -11.18 5.59 42.00
C ALA A 414 -9.89 4.94 41.48
N ARG A 415 -9.99 3.98 40.54
CA ARG A 415 -8.80 3.34 39.93
C ARG A 415 -7.93 4.31 39.14
N GLN A 416 -8.52 5.28 38.45
CA GLN A 416 -7.77 6.32 37.74
C GLN A 416 -7.03 7.26 38.69
N VAL A 417 -7.65 7.64 39.82
CA VAL A 417 -7.00 8.46 40.84
C VAL A 417 -5.88 7.68 41.54
N GLU A 418 -6.13 6.43 41.95
CA GLU A 418 -5.15 5.54 42.56
C GLU A 418 -3.90 5.38 41.67
N ALA A 419 -4.10 5.23 40.34
CA ALA A 419 -3.00 5.14 39.39
C ALA A 419 -2.15 6.43 39.35
N LEU A 420 -2.78 7.61 39.42
CA LEU A 420 -2.07 8.90 39.48
C LEU A 420 -1.38 9.13 40.83
N GLN A 421 -1.97 8.66 41.93
CA GLN A 421 -1.33 8.72 43.25
C GLN A 421 -0.11 7.80 43.31
N ALA A 422 -0.18 6.61 42.71
CA ALA A 422 0.94 5.68 42.61
C ALA A 422 2.05 6.16 41.65
N ALA A 423 1.75 7.08 40.75
CA ALA A 423 2.69 7.71 39.83
C ALA A 423 2.61 9.25 39.91
N PRO A 424 3.21 9.87 40.95
CA PRO A 424 3.13 11.33 41.15
C PRO A 424 3.63 12.15 39.96
N GLU A 425 4.65 11.65 39.26
CA GLU A 425 5.25 12.27 38.06
C GLU A 425 4.38 12.14 36.80
N ALA A 426 3.35 11.28 36.80
CA ALA A 426 2.43 11.14 35.69
C ALA A 426 1.46 12.33 35.66
N MET A 427 1.22 12.88 34.47
CA MET A 427 0.32 14.00 34.24
C MET A 427 -1.13 13.57 33.98
N ALA A 428 -1.32 12.32 33.57
CA ALA A 428 -2.64 11.79 33.28
C ALA A 428 -2.75 10.29 33.56
N SER A 429 -3.98 9.82 33.78
CA SER A 429 -4.33 8.41 33.76
C SER A 429 -5.47 8.11 32.80
N LEU A 430 -5.46 6.91 32.23
CA LEU A 430 -6.51 6.40 31.35
C LEU A 430 -7.03 5.06 31.85
N SER A 431 -8.33 4.80 31.65
CA SER A 431 -8.91 3.47 31.83
C SER A 431 -8.94 2.72 30.50
N HIS A 432 -9.27 1.43 30.53
CA HIS A 432 -9.71 0.70 29.34
C HIS A 432 -11.24 0.70 29.25
N TRP A 433 -11.77 0.40 28.06
CA TRP A 433 -13.21 0.29 27.78
C TRP A 433 -13.48 -0.73 26.67
N VAL A 434 -14.76 -0.99 26.46
CA VAL A 434 -15.29 -1.82 25.37
C VAL A 434 -16.45 -1.08 24.69
N ARG A 435 -16.73 -1.36 23.41
CA ARG A 435 -17.95 -0.87 22.75
C ARG A 435 -19.03 -1.94 22.74
N ALA A 436 -20.26 -1.52 22.98
CA ALA A 436 -21.41 -2.41 22.96
C ALA A 436 -22.67 -1.73 22.38
N THR A 437 -23.54 -2.55 21.79
CA THR A 437 -24.92 -2.15 21.49
C THR A 437 -25.72 -1.93 22.78
N PRO A 438 -26.91 -1.29 22.73
CA PRO A 438 -27.78 -1.17 23.90
C PRO A 438 -28.13 -2.51 24.58
N ALA A 439 -28.11 -3.62 23.84
CA ALA A 439 -28.33 -4.97 24.33
C ALA A 439 -27.06 -5.67 24.87
N LEU A 440 -25.98 -4.91 25.12
CA LEU A 440 -24.68 -5.41 25.58
C LEU A 440 -24.07 -6.49 24.67
N ARG A 441 -24.22 -6.31 23.35
CA ARG A 441 -23.44 -7.08 22.37
C ARG A 441 -22.16 -6.32 22.08
N PHE A 442 -21.02 -6.91 22.46
CA PHE A 442 -19.70 -6.30 22.36
C PHE A 442 -19.17 -6.42 20.94
N HIS A 443 -18.53 -5.38 20.44
CA HIS A 443 -17.98 -5.37 19.09
C HIS A 443 -16.88 -4.33 18.96
N ARG A 444 -16.30 -4.29 17.74
CA ARG A 444 -15.48 -3.22 17.12
C ARG A 444 -14.09 -3.74 16.74
N TRP A 445 -13.80 -3.65 15.45
CA TRP A 445 -12.49 -3.99 14.87
C TRP A 445 -11.79 -2.70 14.48
N ARG A 446 -10.95 -2.18 15.39
CA ARG A 446 -9.97 -1.14 15.05
C ARG A 446 -8.79 -1.83 14.35
N VAL A 447 -8.16 -1.17 13.37
CA VAL A 447 -6.99 -1.78 12.70
C VAL A 447 -5.76 -1.79 13.63
N GLU A 448 -5.71 -0.87 14.59
CA GLU A 448 -4.56 -0.61 15.46
C GLU A 448 -4.50 -1.47 16.73
N GLU A 449 -5.60 -2.10 17.11
CA GLU A 449 -5.74 -2.84 18.38
C GLU A 449 -6.32 -4.23 18.14
N GLU A 450 -5.79 -5.21 18.87
CA GLU A 450 -5.98 -6.63 18.55
C GLU A 450 -7.24 -7.26 19.17
N GLY A 451 -8.05 -6.52 19.94
CA GLY A 451 -9.22 -7.01 20.68
C GLY A 451 -10.33 -5.97 20.88
N TRP A 452 -11.38 -6.34 21.61
CA TRP A 452 -12.52 -5.45 21.92
C TRP A 452 -12.25 -4.54 23.10
N VAL A 453 -11.35 -4.94 24.00
CA VAL A 453 -10.91 -4.13 25.14
C VAL A 453 -9.66 -3.35 24.79
N TYR A 454 -9.73 -2.03 24.93
CA TYR A 454 -8.63 -1.14 24.58
C TYR A 454 -8.68 0.17 25.38
N ARG A 455 -7.77 1.10 25.09
CA ARG A 455 -7.62 2.36 25.84
C ARG A 455 -8.81 3.30 25.63
N ASN A 456 -9.30 3.87 26.72
CA ASN A 456 -10.37 4.87 26.69
C ASN A 456 -9.79 6.30 26.65
N ILE A 457 -9.38 6.73 25.46
CA ILE A 457 -8.83 8.08 25.24
C ILE A 457 -9.90 9.16 25.48
N SER A 458 -11.18 8.86 25.24
CA SER A 458 -12.29 9.81 25.44
C SER A 458 -12.50 10.19 26.92
N SER A 459 -11.95 9.41 27.86
CA SER A 459 -12.04 9.64 29.32
C SER A 459 -10.64 9.71 29.97
N LEU A 460 -9.73 10.43 29.31
CA LEU A 460 -8.41 10.77 29.86
C LEU A 460 -8.58 11.65 31.11
N MET A 461 -8.11 11.18 32.26
CA MET A 461 -8.06 11.96 33.49
C MET A 461 -6.72 12.69 33.55
N VAL A 462 -6.73 14.02 33.59
CA VAL A 462 -5.54 14.87 33.54
C VAL A 462 -5.40 15.68 34.83
N ARG A 463 -4.17 15.92 35.25
CA ARG A 463 -3.86 16.93 36.28
C ARG A 463 -4.13 18.32 35.73
N ARG A 464 -4.59 19.23 36.59
CA ARG A 464 -4.77 20.64 36.24
C ARG A 464 -3.51 21.29 35.64
N GLU A 465 -2.34 20.98 36.18
CA GLU A 465 -1.06 21.46 35.63
C GLU A 465 -0.89 21.12 34.15
N ALA A 466 -1.32 19.93 33.72
CA ALA A 466 -1.25 19.52 32.32
C ALA A 466 -2.18 20.38 31.45
N VAL A 467 -3.38 20.69 31.95
CA VAL A 467 -4.33 21.60 31.28
C VAL A 467 -3.77 23.01 31.17
N GLU A 468 -3.17 23.55 32.23
CA GLU A 468 -2.58 24.89 32.22
C GLU A 468 -1.46 25.01 31.18
N ARG A 469 -0.66 23.94 31.00
CA ARG A 469 0.41 23.90 30.00
C ARG A 469 -0.10 23.66 28.58
N LEU A 470 -1.06 22.76 28.38
CA LEU A 470 -1.55 22.35 27.05
C LEU A 470 -2.68 23.22 26.50
N GLY A 471 -3.41 23.91 27.36
CA GLY A 471 -4.63 24.62 27.02
C GLY A 471 -5.82 23.70 26.79
N VAL A 472 -6.65 24.03 25.80
CA VAL A 472 -7.97 23.39 25.57
C VAL A 472 -7.93 22.29 24.50
N TRP A 473 -9.01 21.51 24.37
CA TRP A 473 -9.19 20.63 23.20
C TRP A 473 -9.44 21.45 21.94
N ASP A 474 -8.94 20.98 20.80
CA ASP A 474 -9.26 21.61 19.53
C ASP A 474 -10.75 21.43 19.18
N GLU A 475 -11.40 22.51 18.73
CA GLU A 475 -12.84 22.57 18.46
C GLU A 475 -13.19 21.99 17.09
N VAL A 476 -12.94 20.68 16.94
CA VAL A 476 -13.38 19.84 15.81
C VAL A 476 -14.61 19.01 16.19
N THR A 477 -15.13 18.16 15.29
CA THR A 477 -16.24 17.25 15.63
C THR A 477 -15.80 15.91 16.20
N VAL A 478 -14.60 15.42 15.87
CA VAL A 478 -14.05 14.12 16.31
C VAL A 478 -12.52 14.17 16.42
N ASN A 479 -11.90 13.23 17.14
CA ASN A 479 -10.45 13.01 17.28
C ASN A 479 -9.64 14.05 18.08
N ALA A 480 -10.23 15.12 18.59
CA ALA A 480 -9.49 16.08 19.42
C ALA A 480 -9.03 15.49 20.76
N ASP A 481 -9.66 14.42 21.25
CA ASP A 481 -9.23 13.64 22.42
C ASP A 481 -7.92 12.89 22.15
N THR A 482 -7.82 12.22 20.99
CA THR A 482 -6.59 11.58 20.53
C THR A 482 -5.48 12.61 20.30
N GLU A 483 -5.80 13.74 19.65
CA GLU A 483 -4.83 14.82 19.47
C GLU A 483 -4.32 15.35 20.81
N TYR A 484 -5.21 15.64 21.77
CA TYR A 484 -4.84 16.15 23.08
C TYR A 484 -3.98 15.16 23.86
N HIS A 485 -4.28 13.86 23.78
CA HIS A 485 -3.45 12.81 24.35
C HIS A 485 -2.05 12.78 23.72
N GLU A 486 -1.94 12.81 22.38
CA GLU A 486 -0.64 12.87 21.69
C GLU A 486 0.14 14.15 22.01
N ARG A 487 -0.56 15.29 22.15
CA ARG A 487 0.04 16.57 22.55
C ARG A 487 0.59 16.53 23.97
N LEU A 488 -0.13 15.89 24.89
CA LEU A 488 0.35 15.64 26.25
C LEU A 488 1.63 14.82 26.24
N LEU A 489 1.69 13.74 25.46
CA LEU A 489 2.90 12.92 25.32
C LEU A 489 4.05 13.71 24.68
N ALA A 490 3.78 14.60 23.72
CA ALA A 490 4.80 15.44 23.11
C ALA A 490 5.43 16.43 24.11
N VAL A 491 4.63 16.96 25.05
CA VAL A 491 5.10 17.93 26.06
C VAL A 491 5.77 17.28 27.27
N PHE A 492 5.23 16.17 27.76
CA PHE A 492 5.63 15.57 29.04
C PHE A 492 6.33 14.21 28.90
N GLY A 493 6.34 13.61 27.70
CA GLY A 493 6.96 12.32 27.40
C GLY A 493 6.05 11.10 27.64
N GLU A 494 6.53 9.94 27.20
CA GLU A 494 5.78 8.67 27.20
C GLU A 494 5.37 8.18 28.59
N SER A 495 6.11 8.54 29.65
CA SER A 495 5.79 8.17 31.03
C SER A 495 4.74 9.08 31.69
N ALA A 496 4.28 10.12 30.99
CA ALA A 496 3.32 11.08 31.53
C ALA A 496 1.90 10.50 31.64
N VAL A 497 1.63 9.36 31.01
CA VAL A 497 0.32 8.70 31.03
C VAL A 497 0.45 7.32 31.66
N VAL A 498 -0.35 7.06 32.69
CA VAL A 498 -0.45 5.75 33.34
C VAL A 498 -1.81 5.10 33.08
N GLU A 499 -1.84 3.78 33.02
CA GLU A 499 -3.05 3.02 32.69
C GLU A 499 -3.65 2.38 33.96
N ALA A 500 -4.91 2.68 34.24
CA ALA A 500 -5.66 2.09 35.35
C ALA A 500 -6.24 0.73 34.92
N LEU A 501 -5.75 -0.34 35.54
CA LEU A 501 -6.10 -1.75 35.26
C LEU A 501 -6.07 -2.08 33.74
N PRO A 502 -4.88 -2.11 33.11
CA PRO A 502 -4.75 -2.37 31.68
C PRO A 502 -5.40 -3.71 31.28
N GLY A 503 -6.19 -3.72 30.21
CA GLY A 503 -6.88 -4.92 29.72
C GLY A 503 -8.19 -5.25 30.44
N VAL A 504 -8.64 -4.40 31.37
CA VAL A 504 -9.93 -4.53 32.07
C VAL A 504 -10.83 -3.35 31.70
N PRO A 505 -11.95 -3.54 31.00
CA PRO A 505 -12.80 -2.43 30.58
C PRO A 505 -13.54 -1.86 31.81
N LEU A 506 -13.22 -0.62 32.18
CA LEU A 506 -13.89 0.13 33.26
C LEU A 506 -14.97 1.08 32.72
N ALA A 507 -15.22 1.05 31.42
CA ALA A 507 -16.36 1.72 30.80
C ALA A 507 -16.88 0.88 29.63
N VAL A 508 -18.16 1.02 29.35
CA VAL A 508 -18.84 0.45 28.19
C VAL A 508 -19.36 1.61 27.37
N GLY A 509 -18.73 1.84 26.22
CA GLY A 509 -19.15 2.89 25.32
C GLY A 509 -20.30 2.43 24.43
N ARG A 510 -21.36 3.24 24.33
CA ARG A 510 -22.48 2.91 23.45
C ARG A 510 -22.03 2.95 21.99
N ALA A 511 -22.57 2.06 21.18
CA ALA A 511 -22.35 2.04 19.74
C ALA A 511 -23.67 1.71 19.03
N ASP A 512 -24.28 2.75 18.46
CA ASP A 512 -25.48 2.68 17.63
C ASP A 512 -25.26 3.36 16.27
N GLY A 513 -26.24 3.27 15.36
CA GLY A 513 -26.13 3.89 14.04
C GLY A 513 -26.11 5.42 14.04
N GLY A 514 -26.46 6.08 15.16
CA GLY A 514 -26.49 7.54 15.30
C GLY A 514 -25.15 8.14 15.74
N SER A 515 -24.27 7.32 16.33
CA SER A 515 -22.98 7.73 16.87
C SER A 515 -22.08 8.44 15.83
N LEU A 516 -21.44 9.56 16.20
CA LEU A 516 -20.56 10.34 15.29
C LEU A 516 -19.41 9.50 14.70
N SER A 517 -18.94 8.48 15.41
CA SER A 517 -17.91 7.55 14.94
C SER A 517 -18.41 6.52 13.91
N GLN A 518 -19.72 6.50 13.63
CA GLN A 518 -20.40 5.59 12.71
C GLN A 518 -20.98 6.31 11.47
N GLN A 519 -20.91 7.64 11.40
CA GLN A 519 -21.40 8.43 10.25
C GLN A 519 -20.37 8.48 9.11
N GLY A 520 -20.82 8.44 7.85
CA GLY A 520 -19.95 8.21 6.68
C GLY A 520 -18.73 9.13 6.55
N THR A 521 -18.86 10.43 6.84
CA THR A 521 -17.74 11.40 6.72
C THR A 521 -16.79 11.36 7.90
N THR A 522 -17.25 10.99 9.11
CA THR A 522 -16.45 10.97 10.35
C THR A 522 -16.25 9.55 10.89
N HIS A 523 -16.51 8.53 10.07
CA HIS A 523 -16.39 7.12 10.43
C HIS A 523 -14.96 6.80 10.86
N LEU A 524 -14.76 5.86 11.78
CA LEU A 524 -13.42 5.52 12.29
C LEU A 524 -12.43 5.07 11.23
N VAL A 525 -12.92 4.44 10.17
CA VAL A 525 -12.09 4.08 9.00
C VAL A 525 -11.34 5.28 8.45
N THR A 526 -11.91 6.48 8.62
CA THR A 526 -11.28 7.69 8.10
C THR A 526 -9.97 8.07 8.80
N GLN A 527 -9.62 7.37 9.89
CA GLN A 527 -8.32 7.48 10.55
C GLN A 527 -7.17 6.88 9.72
N PHE A 528 -7.49 6.08 8.70
CA PHE A 528 -6.53 5.56 7.72
C PHE A 528 -6.61 6.31 6.38
N THR A 529 -7.83 6.72 5.98
CA THR A 529 -8.08 7.55 4.79
C THR A 529 -9.08 8.67 5.04
N GLY A 530 -8.76 9.91 4.66
CA GLY A 530 -9.73 11.00 4.72
C GLY A 530 -9.66 11.80 6.02
N VAL A 531 -10.80 12.27 6.53
CA VAL A 531 -10.80 13.46 7.41
C VAL A 531 -10.10 13.27 8.75
N ARG A 532 -10.23 12.12 9.43
CA ARG A 532 -9.55 11.87 10.71
C ARG A 532 -8.06 11.69 10.52
N GLN A 533 -7.64 11.00 9.45
CA GLN A 533 -6.24 10.79 9.11
C GLN A 533 -5.56 12.13 8.80
N ALA A 534 -6.16 12.95 7.93
CA ALA A 534 -5.62 14.26 7.56
C ALA A 534 -5.50 15.18 8.78
N TYR A 535 -6.51 15.20 9.65
CA TYR A 535 -6.48 15.94 10.91
C TYR A 535 -5.34 15.49 11.83
N MET A 536 -5.22 14.18 12.10
CA MET A 536 -4.16 13.65 12.96
C MET A 536 -2.77 13.81 12.35
N ALA A 537 -2.63 13.71 11.02
CA ALA A 537 -1.37 13.92 10.34
C ALA A 537 -0.89 15.38 10.49
N ALA A 538 -1.79 16.36 10.31
CA ALA A 538 -1.51 17.77 10.54
C ALA A 538 -1.16 18.06 12.00
N ALA A 539 -1.92 17.51 12.95
CA ALA A 539 -1.65 17.65 14.38
C ALA A 539 -0.26 17.10 14.76
N ARG A 540 0.08 15.89 14.32
CA ARG A 540 1.39 15.27 14.59
C ARG A 540 2.55 16.06 13.98
N ARG A 541 2.36 16.68 12.82
CA ARG A 541 3.38 17.58 12.23
C ARG A 541 3.56 18.85 13.04
N TRP A 542 2.47 19.45 13.52
CA TRP A 542 2.54 20.57 14.46
C TRP A 542 3.27 20.17 15.76
N HIS A 543 2.95 19.00 16.34
CA HIS A 543 3.64 18.46 17.52
C HIS A 543 5.13 18.27 17.28
N ALA A 544 5.51 17.72 16.12
CA ALA A 544 6.91 17.48 15.76
C ALA A 544 7.69 18.76 15.44
N ALA A 545 7.02 19.82 15.01
CA ALA A 545 7.63 21.11 14.66
C ALA A 545 7.84 22.03 15.88
N ALA A 546 7.27 21.70 17.04
CA ALA A 546 7.42 22.50 18.25
C ALA A 546 8.85 22.46 18.79
N GLU A 547 9.45 23.64 19.00
CA GLU A 547 10.79 23.78 19.58
C GLU A 547 10.73 23.82 21.10
N ARG A 548 9.62 24.33 21.66
CA ARG A 548 9.40 24.46 23.10
C ARG A 548 8.00 23.96 23.47
N PRO A 549 7.80 23.45 24.69
CA PRO A 549 6.48 23.06 25.19
C PRO A 549 5.37 24.12 25.03
N ALA A 550 5.70 25.40 25.16
CA ALA A 550 4.74 26.50 25.04
C ALA A 550 4.18 26.66 23.62
N ASP A 551 4.87 26.16 22.59
CA ASP A 551 4.40 26.22 21.20
C ASP A 551 3.23 25.24 20.95
N LEU A 552 2.99 24.33 21.90
CA LEU A 552 1.88 23.35 21.91
C LEU A 552 0.71 23.75 22.82
N HIS A 553 0.70 24.99 23.31
CA HIS A 553 -0.42 25.52 24.06
C HIS A 553 -1.55 26.00 23.13
N LEU A 554 -2.76 25.48 23.31
CA LEU A 554 -3.95 25.90 22.56
C LEU A 554 -4.86 26.79 23.42
N PRO A 555 -4.94 28.12 23.19
CA PRO A 555 -5.74 29.00 24.02
C PRO A 555 -7.25 28.85 23.76
N TYR A 556 -8.06 29.06 24.79
CA TYR A 556 -9.52 29.05 24.69
C TYR A 556 -10.01 30.17 23.74
N ARG A 557 -10.86 29.82 22.76
CA ARG A 557 -11.42 30.73 21.74
C ARG A 557 -10.37 31.49 20.92
N ALA A 558 -9.31 30.80 20.50
CA ALA A 558 -8.35 31.34 19.56
C ALA A 558 -9.03 31.75 18.23
N PRO A 559 -8.75 32.95 17.67
CA PRO A 559 -9.31 33.36 16.37
C PRO A 559 -8.56 32.74 15.17
N TRP A 560 -7.80 31.67 15.40
CA TRP A 560 -6.95 30.98 14.42
C TRP A 560 -6.72 29.53 14.85
N ARG A 561 -6.29 28.67 13.92
CA ARG A 561 -5.91 27.27 14.20
C ARG A 561 -4.40 27.06 14.10
N PRO A 562 -3.76 26.28 14.99
CA PRO A 562 -2.33 25.99 14.93
C PRO A 562 -1.93 25.07 13.78
N PHE A 563 -2.88 24.30 13.25
CA PHE A 563 -2.70 23.41 12.10
C PHE A 563 -4.01 23.24 11.35
N ALA A 564 -3.93 22.66 10.14
CA ALA A 564 -5.09 22.48 9.28
C ALA A 564 -6.01 21.36 9.79
N ALA A 565 -7.32 21.62 9.77
CA ALA A 565 -8.34 20.61 9.98
C ALA A 565 -9.26 20.57 8.76
N PRO A 566 -9.68 19.39 8.27
CA PRO A 566 -10.62 19.30 7.16
C PRO A 566 -11.91 20.06 7.47
N ALA A 567 -12.44 20.78 6.48
CA ALA A 567 -13.63 21.62 6.65
C ALA A 567 -14.84 20.85 7.22
N ALA A 568 -14.98 19.56 6.87
CA ALA A 568 -16.03 18.69 7.39
C ALA A 568 -15.94 18.43 8.91
N LEU A 569 -14.78 18.66 9.53
CA LEU A 569 -14.60 18.55 10.98
C LEU A 569 -14.76 19.89 11.71
N CYS A 570 -14.78 21.00 10.97
CA CYS A 570 -14.82 22.35 11.54
C CYS A 570 -16.26 22.88 11.55
N ARG A 571 -16.70 23.46 12.67
CA ARG A 571 -17.97 24.19 12.74
C ARG A 571 -17.86 25.65 12.30
N GLN A 572 -16.65 26.19 12.29
CA GLN A 572 -16.34 27.55 11.87
C GLN A 572 -15.08 27.55 11.00
N ALA A 573 -15.05 28.41 9.97
CA ALA A 573 -13.87 28.61 9.15
C ALA A 573 -12.92 29.60 9.86
N LEU A 574 -11.84 29.08 10.44
CA LEU A 574 -10.80 29.88 11.08
C LEU A 574 -9.53 29.88 10.23
N PRO A 575 -8.77 31.00 10.19
CA PRO A 575 -7.49 31.05 9.50
C PRO A 575 -6.51 30.06 10.14
N VAL A 576 -5.82 29.29 9.31
CA VAL A 576 -4.81 28.32 9.73
C VAL A 576 -3.43 28.97 9.72
N ARG A 577 -2.69 28.83 10.81
CA ARG A 577 -1.27 29.19 10.88
C ARG A 577 -0.43 27.97 10.52
N PHE A 578 -0.18 27.78 9.24
CA PHE A 578 0.63 26.66 8.78
C PHE A 578 2.05 26.75 9.31
N SER A 579 2.49 25.72 10.05
CA SER A 579 3.87 25.57 10.48
C SER A 579 4.77 24.96 9.41
N HIS A 580 4.19 24.32 8.37
CA HIS A 580 4.94 23.59 7.35
C HIS A 580 4.24 23.64 5.98
N SER A 581 5.01 23.79 4.88
CA SER A 581 4.47 23.86 3.50
C SER A 581 3.70 22.60 3.09
N LEU A 582 4.08 21.44 3.64
CA LEU A 582 3.39 20.16 3.42
C LEU A 582 1.91 20.19 3.84
N ASP A 583 1.54 20.98 4.85
CA ASP A 583 0.15 21.11 5.29
C ASP A 583 -0.72 21.84 4.25
N VAL A 584 -0.13 22.81 3.56
CA VAL A 584 -0.80 23.54 2.47
C VAL A 584 -1.03 22.62 1.27
N LEU A 585 -0.07 21.75 0.99
CA LEU A 585 -0.16 20.73 -0.06
C LEU A 585 -1.30 19.76 0.18
N GLU A 586 -1.36 19.16 1.38
CA GLU A 586 -2.42 18.23 1.75
C GLU A 586 -3.80 18.92 1.72
N ALA A 587 -3.89 20.14 2.26
CA ALA A 587 -5.13 20.91 2.28
C ALA A 587 -5.60 21.36 0.88
N SER A 588 -4.72 21.34 -0.13
CA SER A 588 -5.07 21.76 -1.50
C SER A 588 -5.97 20.79 -2.25
N GLY A 589 -6.01 19.52 -1.83
CA GLY A 589 -6.71 18.44 -2.55
C GLY A 589 -6.04 18.00 -3.85
N LEU A 590 -4.84 18.48 -4.17
CA LEU A 590 -4.08 18.07 -5.36
C LEU A 590 -3.22 16.82 -5.13
N PHE A 591 -3.04 16.41 -3.87
CA PHE A 591 -2.43 15.13 -3.51
C PHE A 591 -3.50 14.06 -3.26
N ASP A 592 -3.41 12.93 -3.95
CA ASP A 592 -4.33 11.79 -3.79
C ASP A 592 -3.52 10.53 -3.44
N SER A 593 -3.60 10.11 -2.17
CA SER A 593 -2.90 8.93 -1.66
C SER A 593 -3.23 7.64 -2.42
N GLY A 594 -4.50 7.44 -2.77
CA GLY A 594 -4.96 6.23 -3.44
C GLY A 594 -4.47 6.17 -4.88
N TRP A 595 -4.60 7.27 -5.62
CA TRP A 595 -4.07 7.42 -6.96
C TRP A 595 -2.55 7.25 -6.98
N TYR A 596 -1.86 7.89 -6.03
CA TYR A 596 -0.40 7.84 -5.90
C TYR A 596 0.08 6.38 -5.75
N LEU A 597 -0.52 5.62 -4.84
CA LEU A 597 -0.17 4.20 -4.61
C LEU A 597 -0.54 3.28 -5.78
N ARG A 598 -1.64 3.56 -6.49
CA ARG A 598 -2.03 2.78 -7.67
C ARG A 598 -1.16 3.08 -8.89
N THR A 599 -0.60 4.27 -9.00
CA THR A 599 0.18 4.73 -10.18
C THR A 599 1.68 4.45 -10.04
N HIS A 600 2.21 4.53 -8.82
CA HIS A 600 3.61 4.31 -8.50
C HIS A 600 3.84 2.88 -8.01
N LEU A 601 3.87 1.94 -8.96
CA LEU A 601 3.80 0.49 -8.72
C LEU A 601 4.92 -0.05 -7.82
N ASP A 602 6.09 0.56 -7.86
CA ASP A 602 7.25 0.21 -7.04
C ASP A 602 7.00 0.41 -5.53
N LEU A 603 6.05 1.28 -5.17
CA LEU A 603 5.69 1.55 -3.78
C LEU A 603 4.71 0.51 -3.21
N GLN A 604 4.08 -0.32 -4.06
CA GLN A 604 3.03 -1.24 -3.62
C GLN A 604 3.56 -2.37 -2.73
N GLU A 605 4.83 -2.73 -2.86
CA GLU A 605 5.45 -3.81 -2.08
C GLU A 605 6.04 -3.31 -0.74
N VAL A 606 5.91 -2.02 -0.43
CA VAL A 606 6.46 -1.41 0.80
C VAL A 606 5.36 -0.66 1.55
N ALA A 607 5.22 -0.90 2.85
CA ALA A 607 4.30 -0.14 3.70
C ALA A 607 4.83 1.29 3.92
N ILE A 608 4.33 2.25 3.14
CA ILE A 608 4.81 3.63 3.12
C ILE A 608 3.66 4.64 3.23
N GLU A 609 3.90 5.77 3.89
CA GLU A 609 2.97 6.89 3.90
C GLU A 609 3.10 7.71 2.60
N PRO A 610 2.08 7.76 1.72
CA PRO A 610 2.21 8.31 0.37
C PRO A 610 2.63 9.78 0.35
N LEU A 611 1.99 10.62 1.16
CA LEU A 611 2.27 12.06 1.21
C LEU A 611 3.69 12.34 1.72
N ALA A 612 4.13 11.60 2.74
CA ALA A 612 5.49 11.73 3.27
C ALA A 612 6.54 11.31 2.22
N HIS A 613 6.30 10.21 1.52
CA HIS A 613 7.18 9.76 0.43
C HIS A 613 7.24 10.79 -0.70
N TYR A 614 6.09 11.31 -1.15
CA TYR A 614 6.05 12.35 -2.18
C TYR A 614 6.88 13.57 -1.77
N TRP A 615 6.72 14.06 -0.54
CA TRP A 615 7.47 15.22 -0.05
C TRP A 615 8.98 14.96 0.05
N GLN A 616 9.38 13.78 0.55
CA GLN A 616 10.77 13.48 0.84
C GLN A 616 11.58 13.07 -0.39
N ALA A 617 10.95 12.41 -1.37
CA ALA A 617 11.64 11.84 -2.51
C ALA A 617 10.82 11.93 -3.81
N GLY A 618 9.52 11.58 -3.76
CA GLY A 618 8.71 11.41 -4.96
C GLY A 618 8.61 12.67 -5.83
N SER A 619 8.45 13.85 -5.22
CA SER A 619 8.46 15.11 -5.97
C SER A 619 9.80 15.27 -6.68
N ALA A 620 10.94 15.11 -6.00
CA ALA A 620 12.28 15.21 -6.61
C ALA A 620 12.46 14.24 -7.79
N GLU A 621 11.94 13.02 -7.67
CA GLU A 621 11.90 12.00 -8.73
C GLU A 621 10.94 12.33 -9.89
N GLY A 622 10.21 13.45 -9.83
CA GLY A 622 9.27 13.88 -10.86
C GLY A 622 7.94 13.14 -10.85
N ARG A 623 7.62 12.45 -9.74
CA ARG A 623 6.35 11.74 -9.56
C ARG A 623 5.21 12.73 -9.38
N ASP A 624 4.08 12.40 -9.99
CA ASP A 624 2.90 13.22 -9.87
C ASP A 624 2.18 12.96 -8.53
N PRO A 625 1.63 14.00 -7.86
CA PRO A 625 0.93 13.89 -6.57
C PRO A 625 -0.50 13.36 -6.70
N GLY A 626 -1.09 13.42 -7.89
CA GLY A 626 -2.48 13.10 -8.15
C GLY A 626 -2.84 13.35 -9.62
N PRO A 627 -4.07 13.03 -10.05
CA PRO A 627 -4.45 13.10 -11.45
C PRO A 627 -4.56 14.54 -12.01
N HIS A 628 -4.47 15.55 -11.16
CA HIS A 628 -4.70 16.96 -11.50
C HIS A 628 -3.44 17.81 -11.65
N PHE A 629 -2.26 17.24 -11.43
CA PHE A 629 -1.01 18.00 -11.48
C PHE A 629 0.13 17.11 -11.97
N SER A 630 0.87 17.58 -12.99
CA SER A 630 2.08 16.90 -13.45
C SER A 630 3.31 17.62 -12.90
N ALA A 631 4.01 17.02 -11.94
CA ALA A 631 5.18 17.60 -11.29
C ALA A 631 6.35 17.72 -12.26
N SER A 632 6.62 16.66 -13.02
CA SER A 632 7.67 16.67 -14.05
C SER A 632 7.35 17.63 -15.20
N GLY A 633 6.11 17.65 -15.69
CA GLY A 633 5.67 18.60 -16.72
C GLY A 633 5.80 20.05 -16.25
N TYR A 634 5.34 20.35 -15.04
CA TYR A 634 5.42 21.69 -14.45
C TYR A 634 6.86 22.19 -14.34
N ARG A 635 7.78 21.35 -13.83
CA ARG A 635 9.22 21.70 -13.78
C ARG A 635 9.80 22.01 -15.16
N TYR A 636 9.43 21.22 -16.15
CA TYR A 636 9.92 21.43 -17.51
C TYR A 636 9.39 22.74 -18.12
N ALA A 637 8.13 23.08 -17.86
CA ALA A 637 7.52 24.31 -18.37
C ALA A 637 8.04 25.59 -17.69
N TYR A 638 8.47 25.50 -16.44
CA TYR A 638 8.89 26.64 -15.62
C TYR A 638 10.29 26.37 -15.03
N PRO A 639 11.37 26.61 -15.80
CA PRO A 639 12.74 26.27 -15.40
C PRO A 639 13.21 26.94 -14.11
N ASP A 640 12.66 28.12 -13.76
CA ASP A 640 12.94 28.82 -12.52
C ASP A 640 12.60 27.98 -11.27
N VAL A 641 11.59 27.10 -11.38
CA VAL A 641 11.22 26.14 -10.34
C VAL A 641 12.34 25.11 -10.12
N ALA A 642 12.91 24.60 -11.21
CA ALA A 642 14.00 23.62 -11.15
C ALA A 642 15.32 24.26 -10.69
N GLU A 643 15.66 25.45 -11.21
CA GLU A 643 16.86 26.20 -10.85
C GLU A 643 16.89 26.60 -9.37
N GLN A 644 15.75 26.98 -8.82
CA GLN A 644 15.62 27.35 -7.40
C GLN A 644 15.43 26.13 -6.48
N GLY A 645 15.30 24.91 -7.03
CA GLY A 645 15.03 23.70 -6.27
C GLY A 645 13.71 23.72 -5.49
N VAL A 646 12.73 24.51 -5.95
CA VAL A 646 11.45 24.65 -5.26
C VAL A 646 10.54 23.47 -5.61
N GLU A 647 9.84 22.94 -4.61
CA GLU A 647 8.86 21.87 -4.83
C GLU A 647 7.75 22.35 -5.80
N PRO A 648 7.50 21.67 -6.94
CA PRO A 648 6.59 22.13 -7.99
C PRO A 648 5.17 22.43 -7.54
N LEU A 649 4.57 21.54 -6.75
CA LEU A 649 3.18 21.70 -6.34
C LEU A 649 3.04 22.86 -5.35
N TRP A 650 4.02 23.03 -4.45
CA TRP A 650 4.15 24.18 -3.57
C TRP A 650 4.33 25.48 -4.37
N HIS A 651 5.18 25.49 -5.39
CA HIS A 651 5.34 26.66 -6.26
C HIS A 651 4.02 27.02 -6.94
N TYR A 652 3.30 26.02 -7.47
CA TYR A 652 1.99 26.23 -8.07
C TYR A 652 0.97 26.82 -7.08
N LEU A 653 0.88 26.25 -5.87
CA LEU A 653 -0.06 26.69 -4.84
C LEU A 653 0.26 28.07 -4.30
N SER A 654 1.55 28.36 -4.07
CA SER A 654 2.00 29.62 -3.51
C SER A 654 2.02 30.74 -4.53
N ARG A 655 2.33 30.47 -5.80
CA ARG A 655 2.57 31.51 -6.82
C ARG A 655 1.92 31.18 -8.16
N GLY A 656 2.26 30.05 -8.77
CA GLY A 656 1.96 29.77 -10.18
C GLY A 656 0.46 29.81 -10.53
N ARG A 657 -0.42 29.37 -9.63
CA ARG A 657 -1.88 29.42 -9.84
C ARG A 657 -2.38 30.85 -10.03
N ARG A 658 -1.83 31.81 -9.29
CA ARG A 658 -2.19 33.24 -9.39
C ARG A 658 -1.64 33.86 -10.68
N GLU A 659 -0.51 33.37 -11.15
CA GLU A 659 0.14 33.79 -12.40
C GLU A 659 -0.43 33.09 -13.65
N GLY A 660 -1.41 32.19 -13.47
CA GLY A 660 -2.08 31.49 -14.58
C GLY A 660 -1.31 30.28 -15.14
N TYR A 661 -0.32 29.77 -14.41
CA TYR A 661 0.47 28.61 -14.83
C TYR A 661 -0.42 27.36 -14.89
N ALA A 662 -0.28 26.57 -15.96
CA ALA A 662 -1.01 25.32 -16.12
C ALA A 662 -0.47 24.24 -15.16
N PRO A 663 -1.33 23.51 -14.42
CA PRO A 663 -0.91 22.43 -13.51
C PRO A 663 -0.44 21.17 -14.24
N TRP A 664 -0.80 21.02 -15.53
CA TRP A 664 -0.30 20.00 -16.44
C TRP A 664 -0.12 20.65 -17.82
N PRO A 665 1.12 20.90 -18.26
CA PRO A 665 1.37 21.71 -19.45
C PRO A 665 1.13 20.95 -20.76
N LEU A 666 0.67 21.71 -21.76
CA LEU A 666 0.58 21.29 -23.15
C LEU A 666 1.69 22.01 -23.93
N PHE A 667 2.66 21.25 -24.43
CA PHE A 667 3.77 21.79 -25.18
C PHE A 667 3.45 21.84 -26.67
N PRO A 668 3.69 22.97 -27.36
CA PRO A 668 3.61 23.02 -28.80
C PRO A 668 4.70 22.13 -29.41
N GLY A 669 4.35 21.39 -30.46
CA GLY A 669 5.31 20.66 -31.28
C GLY A 669 5.80 21.50 -32.46
N ARG A 670 6.82 21.00 -33.15
CA ARG A 670 7.46 21.64 -34.31
C ARG A 670 6.83 21.20 -35.64
N ALA A 671 5.95 20.20 -35.64
CA ALA A 671 5.25 19.79 -36.84
C ALA A 671 4.16 20.81 -37.22
N THR A 672 4.05 21.11 -38.51
CA THR A 672 3.00 21.97 -39.05
C THR A 672 1.74 21.15 -39.30
N ARG A 673 0.57 21.68 -38.87
CA ARG A 673 -0.72 21.05 -39.14
C ARG A 673 -0.99 20.98 -40.63
N ARG A 674 -1.40 19.81 -41.12
CA ARG A 674 -1.81 19.56 -42.50
C ARG A 674 -3.34 19.51 -42.58
N PRO A 675 -4.02 20.52 -43.16
CA PRO A 675 -5.48 20.52 -43.27
C PRO A 675 -5.99 19.28 -44.02
N GLY A 676 -7.09 18.69 -43.55
CA GLY A 676 -7.72 17.51 -44.17
C GLY A 676 -6.97 16.18 -43.98
N ALA A 677 -5.75 16.21 -43.40
CA ALA A 677 -5.04 14.98 -43.04
C ALA A 677 -5.58 14.40 -41.71
N ARG A 678 -5.59 13.06 -41.62
CA ARG A 678 -5.95 12.31 -40.41
C ARG A 678 -5.15 12.81 -39.21
N THR A 679 -5.83 13.02 -38.09
CA THR A 679 -5.29 13.47 -36.81
C THR A 679 -5.35 12.35 -35.78
N VAL A 680 -4.19 11.89 -35.33
CA VAL A 680 -4.07 10.76 -34.40
C VAL A 680 -3.59 11.23 -33.04
N LEU A 681 -4.22 10.75 -31.97
CA LEU A 681 -3.70 10.87 -30.61
C LEU A 681 -2.85 9.63 -30.28
N LEU A 682 -1.54 9.79 -30.31
CA LEU A 682 -0.58 8.75 -29.96
C LEU A 682 -0.30 8.79 -28.45
N CYS A 683 -0.60 7.70 -27.75
CA CYS A 683 -0.52 7.66 -26.29
C CYS A 683 0.70 6.87 -25.81
N ALA A 684 1.62 7.57 -25.15
CA ALA A 684 2.79 6.98 -24.52
C ALA A 684 2.42 6.27 -23.21
N HIS A 685 3.30 5.38 -22.75
CA HIS A 685 3.23 4.74 -21.43
C HIS A 685 4.24 5.38 -20.49
N GLN A 686 4.20 5.02 -19.20
CA GLN A 686 5.15 5.54 -18.22
C GLN A 686 6.57 5.12 -18.60
N ALA A 687 7.45 6.10 -18.74
CA ALA A 687 8.86 5.94 -19.08
C ALA A 687 9.73 6.48 -17.92
N GLY A 688 10.88 5.86 -17.70
CA GLY A 688 11.88 6.35 -16.76
C GLY A 688 12.87 7.34 -17.41
N GLU A 689 13.92 7.69 -16.68
CA GLU A 689 15.04 8.49 -17.22
C GLU A 689 15.75 7.79 -18.40
N ARG A 690 15.79 6.45 -18.39
CA ARG A 690 16.37 5.65 -19.48
C ARG A 690 15.26 5.09 -20.36
N LEU A 691 15.40 5.28 -21.66
CA LEU A 691 14.46 4.77 -22.67
C LEU A 691 14.78 3.32 -23.04
N TYR A 692 13.75 2.48 -23.07
CA TYR A 692 13.84 1.08 -23.47
C TYR A 692 13.13 0.85 -24.82
N GLY A 693 12.79 -0.41 -25.10
CA GLY A 693 12.28 -0.81 -26.41
C GLY A 693 10.94 -0.15 -26.78
N ALA A 694 10.01 -0.02 -25.83
CA ALA A 694 8.67 0.46 -26.10
C ALA A 694 8.63 1.98 -26.33
N GLU A 695 9.46 2.76 -25.63
CA GLU A 695 9.59 4.22 -25.81
C GLU A 695 10.27 4.54 -27.14
N ARG A 696 11.31 3.79 -27.51
CA ARG A 696 11.96 3.90 -28.82
C ARG A 696 10.96 3.55 -29.93
N SER A 697 10.19 2.47 -29.77
CA SER A 697 9.15 2.12 -30.73
C SER A 697 8.03 3.17 -30.83
N LEU A 698 7.71 3.93 -29.77
CA LEU A 698 6.78 5.06 -29.86
C LEU A 698 7.32 6.15 -30.80
N LEU A 699 8.60 6.52 -30.68
CA LEU A 699 9.24 7.48 -31.57
C LEU A 699 9.23 6.98 -33.01
N ASP A 700 9.47 5.68 -33.20
CA ASP A 700 9.42 5.04 -34.51
C ASP A 700 8.01 5.12 -35.13
N VAL A 701 6.96 4.83 -34.35
CA VAL A 701 5.55 5.00 -34.77
C VAL A 701 5.26 6.47 -35.13
N LEU A 702 5.71 7.42 -34.31
CA LEU A 702 5.51 8.85 -34.54
C LEU A 702 6.15 9.30 -35.87
N ARG A 703 7.39 8.87 -36.15
CA ARG A 703 8.09 9.14 -37.42
C ARG A 703 7.36 8.52 -38.60
N ALA A 704 6.92 7.26 -38.47
CA ALA A 704 6.14 6.57 -39.50
C ALA A 704 4.82 7.30 -39.81
N MET A 705 4.07 7.73 -38.80
CA MET A 705 2.83 8.52 -38.99
C MET A 705 3.10 9.88 -39.67
N ARG A 706 4.20 10.54 -39.32
CA ARG A 706 4.62 11.78 -39.98
C ARG A 706 4.98 11.55 -41.45
N ARG A 707 5.65 10.43 -41.77
CA ARG A 707 5.96 10.03 -43.14
C ARG A 707 4.69 9.78 -43.97
N LEU A 708 3.65 9.22 -43.36
CA LEU A 708 2.31 9.09 -43.95
C LEU A 708 1.56 10.42 -44.11
N GLY A 709 2.11 11.50 -43.53
CA GLY A 709 1.55 12.83 -43.60
C GLY A 709 0.37 13.08 -42.67
N TRP A 710 0.25 12.30 -41.60
CA TRP A 710 -0.77 12.48 -40.58
C TRP A 710 -0.38 13.58 -39.60
N ASN A 711 -1.41 14.21 -39.03
CA ASN A 711 -1.28 15.09 -37.88
C ASN A 711 -1.20 14.22 -36.62
N VAL A 712 -0.20 14.42 -35.76
CA VAL A 712 -0.06 13.60 -34.54
C VAL A 712 0.00 14.49 -33.31
N VAL A 713 -0.86 14.22 -32.34
CA VAL A 713 -0.79 14.76 -30.98
C VAL A 713 -0.30 13.63 -30.08
N VAL A 714 0.63 13.91 -29.19
CA VAL A 714 1.16 12.91 -28.26
C VAL A 714 0.64 13.18 -26.86
N SER A 715 0.20 12.15 -26.14
CA SER A 715 0.07 12.20 -24.68
C SER A 715 1.27 11.49 -24.04
N LEU A 716 1.79 12.10 -22.97
CA LEU A 716 2.95 11.63 -22.24
C LEU A 716 2.64 11.67 -20.73
N PRO A 717 2.86 10.57 -19.96
CA PRO A 717 2.50 10.56 -18.55
C PRO A 717 3.39 11.44 -17.67
N SER A 718 4.68 11.54 -18.01
CA SER A 718 5.65 12.33 -17.26
C SER A 718 6.75 12.89 -18.18
N ALA A 719 7.32 14.02 -17.79
CA ALA A 719 8.42 14.67 -18.49
C ALA A 719 9.77 14.49 -17.77
N VAL A 720 9.96 13.35 -17.09
CA VAL A 720 11.21 13.07 -16.35
C VAL A 720 12.43 12.98 -17.27
N ASN A 721 12.23 12.60 -18.53
CA ASN A 721 13.27 12.61 -19.56
C ASN A 721 13.01 13.76 -20.54
N GLY A 722 13.77 14.86 -20.40
CA GLY A 722 13.66 16.03 -21.28
C GLY A 722 13.99 15.74 -22.75
N ALA A 723 15.05 14.97 -23.01
CA ALA A 723 15.43 14.58 -24.38
C ALA A 723 14.33 13.77 -25.09
N TYR A 724 13.60 12.95 -24.35
CA TYR A 724 12.44 12.22 -24.88
C TYR A 724 11.30 13.16 -25.25
N LEU A 725 10.97 14.12 -24.38
CA LEU A 725 9.97 15.14 -24.66
C LEU A 725 10.35 15.97 -25.90
N GLU A 726 11.60 16.42 -26.00
CA GLU A 726 12.11 17.15 -27.17
C GLU A 726 11.98 16.33 -28.46
N ALA A 727 12.38 15.05 -28.43
CA ALA A 727 12.25 14.15 -29.57
C ALA A 727 10.79 13.95 -30.01
N LEU A 728 9.84 13.95 -29.08
CA LEU A 728 8.40 13.92 -29.39
C LEU A 728 7.94 15.24 -30.01
N GLN A 729 8.39 16.38 -29.49
CA GLN A 729 8.04 17.71 -30.00
C GLN A 729 8.52 17.93 -31.45
N GLU A 730 9.66 17.35 -31.84
CA GLU A 730 10.16 17.44 -33.23
C GLU A 730 9.14 16.95 -34.26
N ALA A 731 8.40 15.88 -33.92
CA ALA A 731 7.54 15.18 -34.86
C ALA A 731 6.04 15.36 -34.61
N ALA A 732 5.61 15.80 -33.43
CA ALA A 732 4.22 16.04 -33.07
C ALA A 732 3.74 17.47 -33.36
N LEU A 733 2.42 17.67 -33.42
CA LEU A 733 1.76 18.98 -33.38
C LEU A 733 1.76 19.57 -31.96
N ALA A 734 1.59 18.70 -30.97
CA ALA A 734 1.62 19.05 -29.56
C ALA A 734 1.93 17.80 -28.73
N VAL A 735 2.55 18.00 -27.57
CA VAL A 735 2.78 16.97 -26.56
C VAL A 735 2.06 17.40 -25.27
N ALA A 736 1.04 16.67 -24.88
CA ALA A 736 0.31 16.88 -23.64
C ALA A 736 0.96 16.05 -22.53
N VAL A 737 1.51 16.71 -21.50
CA VAL A 737 2.03 16.01 -20.32
C VAL A 737 0.96 16.02 -19.24
N LEU A 738 0.37 14.86 -18.96
CA LEU A 738 -0.74 14.71 -18.02
C LEU A 738 -0.60 13.43 -17.19
N PRO A 739 -1.09 13.37 -15.94
CA PRO A 739 -0.93 12.18 -15.11
C PRO A 739 -1.86 11.03 -15.51
N TYR A 740 -1.27 9.87 -15.79
CA TYR A 740 -1.92 8.56 -15.96
C TYR A 740 -0.89 7.44 -15.81
N GLY A 741 -1.33 6.19 -15.71
CA GLY A 741 -0.41 5.08 -15.43
C GLY A 741 -0.89 3.74 -15.92
N TRP A 742 -0.19 2.69 -15.50
CA TRP A 742 -0.49 1.33 -15.89
C TRP A 742 -1.80 0.85 -15.28
N TRP A 743 -2.63 0.23 -16.12
CA TRP A 743 -3.85 -0.43 -15.70
C TRP A 743 -3.56 -1.61 -14.77
N GLN A 744 -4.45 -1.86 -13.81
CA GLN A 744 -4.39 -3.04 -12.94
C GLN A 744 -5.80 -3.60 -12.74
N GLN A 745 -5.92 -4.92 -12.65
CA GLN A 745 -7.20 -5.59 -12.41
C GLN A 745 -7.84 -5.11 -11.10
N GLY A 746 -9.13 -4.75 -11.19
CA GLY A 746 -9.94 -4.23 -10.09
C GLY A 746 -10.00 -2.70 -10.02
N ARG A 747 -9.11 -1.98 -10.73
CA ARG A 747 -9.15 -0.52 -10.86
C ARG A 747 -10.30 -0.08 -11.79
N THR A 748 -10.93 1.04 -11.46
CA THR A 748 -11.79 1.78 -12.38
C THR A 748 -10.99 2.89 -13.08
N PRO A 749 -11.32 3.25 -14.34
CA PRO A 749 -10.67 4.37 -15.02
C PRO A 749 -10.77 5.67 -14.21
N GLU A 750 -9.66 6.41 -14.09
CA GLU A 750 -9.58 7.63 -13.28
C GLU A 750 -10.41 8.77 -13.91
N PRO A 751 -11.50 9.25 -13.27
CA PRO A 751 -12.41 10.22 -13.88
C PRO A 751 -11.75 11.54 -14.30
N ALA A 752 -10.74 11.99 -13.54
CA ALA A 752 -9.98 13.19 -13.87
C ALA A 752 -9.15 13.02 -15.14
N THR A 753 -8.42 11.90 -15.25
CA THR A 753 -7.63 11.54 -16.43
C THR A 753 -8.53 11.36 -17.67
N LEU A 754 -9.70 10.72 -17.54
CA LEU A 754 -10.67 10.62 -18.63
C LEU A 754 -11.13 12.01 -19.13
N ARG A 755 -11.43 12.94 -18.23
CA ARG A 755 -11.79 14.32 -18.60
C ARG A 755 -10.67 14.99 -19.41
N HIS A 756 -9.41 14.80 -19.02
CA HIS A 756 -8.27 15.38 -19.74
C HIS A 756 -8.15 14.79 -21.15
N PHE A 757 -8.26 13.47 -21.32
CA PHE A 757 -8.23 12.82 -22.64
C PHE A 757 -9.40 13.27 -23.54
N ARG A 758 -10.63 13.34 -23.02
CA ARG A 758 -11.77 13.88 -23.78
C ARG A 758 -11.53 15.32 -24.23
N GLY A 759 -10.95 16.14 -23.37
CA GLY A 759 -10.56 17.50 -23.71
C GLY A 759 -9.53 17.57 -24.85
N LEU A 760 -8.53 16.68 -24.86
CA LEU A 760 -7.56 16.58 -25.96
C LEU A 760 -8.21 16.13 -27.27
N ILE A 761 -9.07 15.10 -27.20
CA ILE A 761 -9.81 14.57 -28.35
C ILE A 761 -10.63 15.68 -29.02
N GLN A 762 -11.40 16.43 -28.23
CA GLN A 762 -12.22 17.53 -28.72
C GLN A 762 -11.38 18.72 -29.23
N ARG A 763 -10.35 19.12 -28.48
CA ARG A 763 -9.50 20.29 -28.82
C ARG A 763 -8.78 20.13 -30.16
N PHE A 764 -8.29 18.93 -30.45
CA PHE A 764 -7.49 18.68 -31.66
C PHE A 764 -8.29 18.06 -32.80
N SER A 765 -9.56 17.71 -32.58
CA SER A 765 -10.40 16.98 -33.53
C SER A 765 -9.73 15.67 -33.93
N ILE A 766 -9.46 14.83 -32.93
CA ILE A 766 -8.78 13.54 -33.11
C ILE A 766 -9.70 12.58 -33.88
N ASP A 767 -9.17 12.00 -34.96
CA ASP A 767 -9.86 11.03 -35.81
C ASP A 767 -9.66 9.58 -35.32
N ALA A 768 -8.54 9.31 -34.64
CA ALA A 768 -8.26 8.00 -34.04
C ALA A 768 -7.31 8.10 -32.84
N VAL A 769 -7.49 7.24 -31.85
CA VAL A 769 -6.58 7.09 -30.70
C VAL A 769 -5.69 5.86 -30.90
N HIS A 770 -4.39 5.98 -30.63
CA HIS A 770 -3.41 4.90 -30.72
C HIS A 770 -2.71 4.72 -29.37
N ALA A 771 -3.05 3.67 -28.64
CA ALA A 771 -2.36 3.28 -27.40
C ALA A 771 -1.11 2.47 -27.74
N ASN A 772 0.06 2.88 -27.26
CA ASN A 772 1.34 2.27 -27.66
C ASN A 772 1.67 0.92 -26.99
N THR A 773 0.94 0.53 -25.95
CA THR A 773 1.20 -0.64 -25.10
C THR A 773 -0.10 -1.16 -24.49
N LEU A 774 -0.15 -2.44 -24.10
CA LEU A 774 -1.37 -3.01 -23.51
C LEU A 774 -1.72 -2.50 -22.11
N VAL A 775 -0.79 -1.83 -21.44
CA VAL A 775 -0.97 -1.33 -20.07
C VAL A 775 -1.83 -0.06 -19.98
N LEU A 776 -2.30 0.47 -21.12
CA LEU A 776 -3.07 1.72 -21.18
C LEU A 776 -4.57 1.45 -21.29
N GLU A 777 -5.36 2.15 -20.48
CA GLU A 777 -6.83 2.00 -20.46
C GLU A 777 -7.54 3.33 -20.73
N GLU A 778 -7.24 4.38 -19.96
CA GLU A 778 -7.93 5.66 -19.98
C GLU A 778 -8.06 6.32 -21.38
N PRO A 779 -7.00 6.37 -22.22
CA PRO A 779 -7.14 6.96 -23.55
C PRO A 779 -8.15 6.20 -24.44
N LEU A 780 -8.24 4.88 -24.32
CA LEU A 780 -9.16 4.05 -25.11
C LEU A 780 -10.60 4.20 -24.62
N VAL A 781 -10.79 4.24 -23.30
CA VAL A 781 -12.11 4.51 -22.70
C VAL A 781 -12.62 5.89 -23.10
N ALA A 782 -11.77 6.92 -23.04
CA ALA A 782 -12.12 8.27 -23.46
C ALA A 782 -12.43 8.36 -24.97
N ALA A 783 -11.71 7.63 -25.81
CA ALA A 783 -11.98 7.54 -27.24
C ALA A 783 -13.39 6.99 -27.50
N ARG A 784 -13.74 5.87 -26.86
CA ARG A 784 -15.05 5.23 -26.96
C ARG A 784 -16.18 6.17 -26.50
N GLU A 785 -16.00 6.87 -25.38
CA GLU A 785 -16.97 7.87 -24.89
C GLU A 785 -17.14 9.06 -25.85
N CYS A 786 -16.10 9.40 -26.62
CA CYS A 786 -16.16 10.44 -27.64
C CYS A 786 -16.60 9.93 -29.02
N GLY A 787 -16.88 8.64 -29.18
CA GLY A 787 -17.21 8.04 -30.48
C GLY A 787 -16.04 8.05 -31.48
N VAL A 788 -14.80 8.08 -30.98
CA VAL A 788 -13.57 8.06 -31.79
C VAL A 788 -12.98 6.66 -31.77
N PRO A 789 -12.62 6.09 -32.93
CA PRO A 789 -12.02 4.76 -32.99
C PRO A 789 -10.66 4.69 -32.28
N ALA A 790 -10.36 3.55 -31.67
CA ALA A 790 -9.20 3.36 -30.83
C ALA A 790 -8.46 2.06 -31.17
N LEU A 791 -7.15 2.15 -31.40
CA LEU A 791 -6.27 1.02 -31.66
C LEU A 791 -5.30 0.81 -30.50
N MET A 792 -5.04 -0.44 -30.16
CA MET A 792 -4.02 -0.81 -29.16
C MET A 792 -2.85 -1.54 -29.83
N HIS A 793 -1.67 -0.97 -29.72
CA HIS A 793 -0.42 -1.58 -30.15
C HIS A 793 0.17 -2.43 -29.02
N VAL A 794 0.03 -3.74 -29.13
CA VAL A 794 0.50 -4.72 -28.15
C VAL A 794 1.96 -5.05 -28.43
N ARG A 795 2.82 -4.81 -27.44
CA ARG A 795 4.27 -5.01 -27.52
C ARG A 795 4.78 -6.09 -26.57
N GLU A 796 3.88 -6.57 -25.73
CA GLU A 796 4.12 -7.52 -24.66
C GLU A 796 3.59 -8.90 -25.04
N LEU A 797 4.06 -9.94 -24.36
CA LEU A 797 3.55 -11.31 -24.48
C LEU A 797 3.23 -11.86 -23.09
N PRO A 798 2.07 -11.51 -22.50
CA PRO A 798 1.74 -11.81 -21.10
C PRO A 798 1.84 -13.29 -20.71
N GLU A 799 1.54 -14.20 -21.63
CA GLU A 799 1.61 -15.65 -21.42
C GLU A 799 2.98 -16.12 -20.92
N HIS A 800 4.04 -15.39 -21.28
CA HIS A 800 5.42 -15.70 -20.90
C HIS A 800 6.06 -14.62 -20.02
N ASP A 801 5.28 -13.62 -19.58
CA ASP A 801 5.72 -12.54 -18.69
C ASP A 801 4.95 -12.53 -17.36
N ARG A 802 5.34 -13.46 -16.49
CA ARG A 802 4.80 -13.55 -15.14
C ARG A 802 4.95 -12.25 -14.34
N ALA A 803 6.05 -11.52 -14.51
CA ALA A 803 6.29 -10.29 -13.76
C ALA A 803 5.31 -9.18 -14.18
N LEU A 804 5.01 -9.08 -15.48
CA LEU A 804 3.96 -8.20 -16.00
C LEU A 804 2.59 -8.59 -15.43
N CYS A 805 2.21 -9.86 -15.49
CA CYS A 805 0.93 -10.36 -14.96
C CYS A 805 0.78 -10.10 -13.46
N GLU A 806 1.83 -10.31 -12.67
CA GLU A 806 1.85 -9.97 -11.24
C GLU A 806 1.70 -8.46 -11.00
N THR A 807 2.36 -7.64 -11.82
CA THR A 807 2.29 -6.17 -11.74
C THR A 807 0.87 -5.66 -12.04
N LEU A 808 0.28 -6.12 -13.15
CA LEU A 808 -1.07 -5.74 -13.58
C LEU A 808 -2.17 -6.46 -12.78
N ASN A 809 -1.80 -7.37 -11.87
CA ASN A 809 -2.71 -8.18 -11.08
C ASN A 809 -3.70 -9.00 -11.94
N ALA A 810 -3.26 -9.43 -13.13
CA ALA A 810 -4.13 -10.04 -14.14
C ALA A 810 -3.48 -11.27 -14.78
N GLN A 811 -4.30 -12.26 -15.11
CA GLN A 811 -3.85 -13.43 -15.86
C GLN A 811 -3.71 -13.10 -17.36
N PRO A 812 -2.87 -13.83 -18.12
CA PRO A 812 -2.66 -13.59 -19.54
C PRO A 812 -3.97 -13.53 -20.35
N ASP A 813 -4.88 -14.48 -20.14
CA ASP A 813 -6.16 -14.50 -20.86
C ASP A 813 -7.03 -13.28 -20.56
N HIS A 814 -7.08 -12.86 -19.30
CA HIS A 814 -7.82 -11.67 -18.89
C HIS A 814 -7.24 -10.39 -19.51
N LEU A 815 -5.90 -10.32 -19.65
CA LEU A 815 -5.23 -9.21 -20.34
C LEU A 815 -5.61 -9.18 -21.82
N ARG A 816 -5.61 -10.34 -22.49
CA ARG A 816 -6.04 -10.46 -23.89
C ARG A 816 -7.46 -9.96 -24.07
N ASP A 817 -8.40 -10.48 -23.27
CA ASP A 817 -9.81 -10.10 -23.36
C ASP A 817 -9.96 -8.60 -23.11
N ARG A 818 -9.21 -8.05 -22.15
CA ARG A 818 -9.22 -6.62 -21.86
C ARG A 818 -8.75 -5.77 -23.05
N VAL A 819 -7.71 -6.20 -23.77
CA VAL A 819 -7.26 -5.53 -25.01
C VAL A 819 -8.39 -5.51 -26.04
N LEU A 820 -9.03 -6.66 -26.27
CA LEU A 820 -10.06 -6.84 -27.30
C LEU A 820 -11.38 -6.11 -26.96
N ASP A 821 -11.66 -5.91 -25.68
CA ASP A 821 -12.83 -5.17 -25.19
C ASP A 821 -12.66 -3.64 -25.26
N LEU A 822 -11.42 -3.16 -25.11
CA LEU A 822 -11.12 -1.72 -25.04
C LEU A 822 -10.84 -1.08 -26.40
N ALA A 823 -10.24 -1.82 -27.33
CA ALA A 823 -9.81 -1.30 -28.62
C ALA A 823 -10.66 -1.85 -29.76
N ASP A 824 -10.95 -1.04 -30.79
CA ASP A 824 -11.62 -1.49 -32.00
C ASP A 824 -10.75 -2.51 -32.77
N GLY A 825 -9.42 -2.35 -32.72
CA GLY A 825 -8.45 -3.28 -33.30
C GLY A 825 -7.12 -3.33 -32.55
N GLY A 826 -6.46 -4.49 -32.62
CA GLY A 826 -5.13 -4.75 -32.05
C GLY A 826 -4.03 -4.70 -33.11
N ILE A 827 -2.93 -4.02 -32.81
CA ILE A 827 -1.71 -4.04 -33.61
C ILE A 827 -0.67 -4.87 -32.84
N ALA A 828 -0.25 -6.00 -33.40
CA ALA A 828 0.78 -6.86 -32.83
C ALA A 828 2.15 -6.54 -33.44
N THR A 829 3.21 -6.55 -32.63
CA THR A 829 4.59 -6.35 -33.12
C THR A 829 5.18 -7.57 -33.86
N SER A 830 4.56 -8.73 -33.76
CA SER A 830 5.02 -9.99 -34.34
C SER A 830 3.86 -10.97 -34.54
N ARG A 831 4.12 -12.09 -35.23
CA ARG A 831 3.17 -13.20 -35.37
C ARG A 831 2.86 -13.83 -34.02
N CYS A 832 3.86 -14.07 -33.16
CA CYS A 832 3.60 -14.69 -31.86
C CYS A 832 2.65 -13.84 -30.97
N VAL A 833 2.76 -12.51 -31.02
CA VAL A 833 1.83 -11.61 -30.31
C VAL A 833 0.45 -11.62 -30.97
N ALA A 834 0.38 -11.66 -32.30
CA ALA A 834 -0.89 -11.76 -33.02
C ALA A 834 -1.61 -13.08 -32.72
N ASP A 835 -0.88 -14.20 -32.69
CA ASP A 835 -1.42 -15.52 -32.38
C ASP A 835 -1.95 -15.56 -30.95
N TRP A 836 -1.25 -14.95 -29.99
CA TRP A 836 -1.76 -14.79 -28.62
C TRP A 836 -3.07 -14.00 -28.57
N LEU A 837 -3.18 -12.88 -29.31
CA LEU A 837 -4.43 -12.11 -29.39
C LEU A 837 -5.58 -12.90 -30.04
N LEU A 838 -5.28 -13.71 -31.06
CA LEU A 838 -6.25 -14.51 -31.80
C LEU A 838 -6.67 -15.79 -31.07
N ALA A 839 -5.83 -16.32 -30.17
CA ALA A 839 -6.09 -17.53 -29.40
C ALA A 839 -7.39 -17.47 -28.58
N GLY A 840 -7.88 -16.28 -28.25
CA GLY A 840 -9.16 -16.06 -27.57
C GLY A 840 -10.41 -16.15 -28.46
N GLY A 841 -10.27 -16.48 -29.75
CA GLY A 841 -11.39 -16.51 -30.71
C GLY A 841 -11.71 -15.14 -31.33
N ALA A 842 -10.80 -14.17 -31.24
CA ALA A 842 -10.94 -12.89 -31.90
C ALA A 842 -11.05 -13.05 -33.42
N ALA A 843 -11.93 -12.27 -34.06
CA ALA A 843 -12.04 -12.28 -35.51
C ALA A 843 -10.70 -11.85 -36.14
N THR A 844 -10.22 -12.60 -37.15
CA THR A 844 -8.95 -12.33 -37.83
C THR A 844 -8.83 -10.92 -38.40
N GLY A 845 -9.97 -10.29 -38.73
CA GLY A 845 -10.04 -8.89 -39.18
C GLY A 845 -9.82 -7.82 -38.10
N ARG A 846 -9.69 -8.19 -36.81
CA ARG A 846 -9.45 -7.25 -35.70
C ARG A 846 -7.99 -7.15 -35.27
N VAL A 847 -7.09 -7.91 -35.88
CA VAL A 847 -5.66 -7.92 -35.53
C VAL A 847 -4.80 -7.69 -36.78
N ALA A 848 -3.90 -6.72 -36.72
CA ALA A 848 -2.90 -6.46 -37.76
C ALA A 848 -1.49 -6.58 -37.19
N ILE A 849 -0.51 -6.94 -38.03
CA ILE A 849 0.89 -7.01 -37.62
C ILE A 849 1.64 -5.80 -38.16
N VAL A 850 2.27 -5.05 -37.26
CA VAL A 850 3.19 -3.97 -37.59
C VAL A 850 4.48 -4.20 -36.82
N ALA A 851 5.48 -4.76 -37.52
CA ALA A 851 6.78 -5.02 -36.94
C ALA A 851 7.44 -3.73 -36.42
N ASN A 852 8.21 -3.86 -35.34
CA ASN A 852 9.06 -2.77 -34.88
C ASN A 852 10.14 -2.45 -35.93
N THR A 853 10.59 -1.20 -35.92
CA THR A 853 11.80 -0.76 -36.63
C THR A 853 12.84 -0.29 -35.62
N ILE A 854 13.98 0.18 -36.13
CA ILE A 854 15.10 0.73 -35.37
C ILE A 854 15.69 1.92 -36.12
N GLU A 855 16.55 2.68 -35.45
CA GLU A 855 17.34 3.72 -36.10
C GLU A 855 18.44 3.10 -36.96
N MET A 856 18.15 2.90 -38.25
CA MET A 856 19.01 2.14 -39.17
C MET A 856 20.28 2.91 -39.56
N ALA A 857 20.22 4.24 -39.68
CA ALA A 857 21.28 5.02 -40.34
C ALA A 857 22.68 4.84 -39.71
N PRO A 858 22.86 4.91 -38.37
CA PRO A 858 24.17 4.68 -37.76
C PRO A 858 24.69 3.25 -37.96
N LEU A 859 23.79 2.27 -38.01
CA LEU A 859 24.13 0.85 -38.15
C LEU A 859 24.52 0.49 -39.58
N LEU A 860 23.83 1.06 -40.56
CA LEU A 860 24.13 0.89 -41.98
C LEU A 860 25.46 1.55 -42.37
N ALA A 861 25.86 2.61 -41.65
CA ALA A 861 27.14 3.28 -41.83
C ALA A 861 28.34 2.45 -41.32
N LEU A 862 28.10 1.40 -40.53
CA LEU A 862 29.18 0.55 -40.01
C LEU A 862 29.83 -0.28 -41.13
N PRO A 863 31.17 -0.31 -41.18
CA PRO A 863 31.88 -1.11 -42.17
C PRO A 863 31.62 -2.61 -41.96
N ALA A 864 31.62 -3.34 -43.07
CA ALA A 864 31.68 -4.80 -43.02
C ALA A 864 32.99 -5.22 -42.33
N ARG A 865 32.91 -6.17 -41.39
CA ARG A 865 34.09 -6.71 -40.70
C ARG A 865 34.86 -7.58 -41.68
N ARG A 866 36.08 -7.18 -42.02
CA ARG A 866 37.05 -8.02 -42.75
C ARG A 866 37.83 -8.85 -41.74
N GLU A 867 38.24 -10.05 -42.16
CA GLU A 867 38.88 -11.12 -41.36
C GLU A 867 39.74 -10.60 -40.18
N PRO A 868 39.19 -10.58 -38.94
CA PRO A 868 39.94 -10.13 -37.78
C PRO A 868 40.91 -11.22 -37.30
N ALA A 869 42.03 -10.80 -36.71
CA ALA A 869 43.04 -11.72 -36.14
C ALA A 869 42.52 -12.51 -34.92
N SER A 870 41.54 -11.96 -34.20
CA SER A 870 40.76 -12.62 -33.14
C SER A 870 39.29 -12.24 -33.30
N LEU A 871 38.37 -13.17 -33.09
CA LEU A 871 36.94 -12.96 -33.36
C LEU A 871 36.21 -12.59 -32.06
N THR A 872 35.44 -11.52 -32.08
CA THR A 872 34.67 -11.06 -30.91
C THR A 872 33.17 -11.31 -31.10
N VAL A 873 32.61 -12.13 -30.22
CA VAL A 873 31.17 -12.44 -30.14
C VAL A 873 30.55 -11.57 -29.05
N GLY A 874 29.38 -10.99 -29.30
CA GLY A 874 28.76 -10.08 -28.34
C GLY A 874 27.35 -10.46 -27.93
N MET A 875 27.01 -10.23 -26.66
CA MET A 875 25.62 -10.22 -26.20
C MET A 875 25.27 -8.82 -25.69
N LEU A 876 24.35 -8.14 -26.37
CA LEU A 876 23.76 -6.87 -25.93
C LEU A 876 22.49 -7.18 -25.13
N SER A 877 22.52 -6.93 -23.83
CA SER A 877 21.49 -7.43 -22.92
C SER A 877 21.27 -6.53 -21.70
N SER A 878 20.10 -6.63 -21.08
CA SER A 878 19.87 -6.04 -19.76
C SER A 878 20.56 -6.82 -18.63
N ASN A 879 21.29 -7.89 -18.95
CA ASN A 879 22.03 -8.74 -18.00
C ASN A 879 21.16 -9.26 -16.85
N LEU A 880 19.88 -9.50 -17.11
CA LEU A 880 18.99 -10.19 -16.18
C LEU A 880 19.11 -11.71 -16.36
N PRO A 881 18.87 -12.53 -15.32
CA PRO A 881 18.92 -13.99 -15.43
C PRO A 881 18.11 -14.56 -16.61
N LYS A 882 16.90 -14.02 -16.84
CA LYS A 882 16.02 -14.43 -17.96
C LYS A 882 16.60 -14.17 -19.36
N LYS A 883 17.63 -13.34 -19.47
CA LYS A 883 18.32 -13.02 -20.73
C LYS A 883 19.48 -13.97 -21.05
N GLY A 884 19.64 -15.06 -20.29
CA GLY A 884 20.56 -16.14 -20.67
C GLY A 884 21.99 -16.00 -20.16
N LEU A 885 22.25 -15.24 -19.08
CA LEU A 885 23.60 -15.10 -18.51
C LEU A 885 24.25 -16.46 -18.15
N ALA A 886 23.46 -17.38 -17.59
CA ALA A 886 23.94 -18.73 -17.27
C ALA A 886 24.27 -19.53 -18.54
N ASP A 887 23.41 -19.43 -19.56
CA ASP A 887 23.62 -20.08 -20.85
C ASP A 887 24.83 -19.50 -21.58
N LEU A 888 25.10 -18.19 -21.44
CA LEU A 888 26.29 -17.54 -21.95
C LEU A 888 27.56 -18.10 -21.30
N GLU A 889 27.54 -18.34 -19.98
CA GLU A 889 28.68 -18.95 -19.28
C GLU A 889 28.93 -20.39 -19.75
N VAL A 890 27.87 -21.17 -19.97
CA VAL A 890 27.98 -22.52 -20.57
C VAL A 890 28.59 -22.42 -21.96
N MET A 891 28.02 -21.59 -22.84
CA MET A 891 28.52 -21.37 -24.19
C MET A 891 30.00 -20.97 -24.20
N ALA A 892 30.40 -20.05 -23.32
CA ALA A 892 31.78 -19.59 -23.16
C ALA A 892 32.75 -20.74 -22.82
N ARG A 893 32.33 -21.65 -21.94
CA ARG A 893 33.12 -22.83 -21.55
C ARG A 893 33.34 -23.79 -22.71
N HIS A 894 32.31 -24.02 -23.53
CA HIS A 894 32.45 -24.86 -24.73
C HIS A 894 33.25 -24.16 -25.84
N LEU A 895 33.13 -22.84 -25.98
CA LEU A 895 33.93 -22.08 -26.95
C LEU A 895 35.42 -22.08 -26.60
N ALA A 896 35.77 -22.08 -25.31
CA ALA A 896 37.16 -22.17 -24.89
C ALA A 896 37.87 -23.45 -25.40
N SER A 897 37.13 -24.54 -25.69
CA SER A 897 37.68 -25.75 -26.30
C SER A 897 37.50 -25.80 -27.82
N LEU A 898 36.35 -25.35 -28.34
CA LEU A 898 36.02 -25.45 -29.77
C LEU A 898 36.69 -24.38 -30.64
N ALA A 899 36.86 -23.17 -30.10
CA ALA A 899 37.40 -22.00 -30.80
C ALA A 899 38.08 -21.05 -29.79
N PRO A 900 39.27 -21.40 -29.27
CA PRO A 900 39.95 -20.64 -28.21
C PRO A 900 40.35 -19.21 -28.61
N GLN A 901 40.32 -18.89 -29.91
CA GLN A 901 40.56 -17.56 -30.46
C GLN A 901 39.34 -16.61 -30.39
N VAL A 902 38.23 -17.06 -29.81
CA VAL A 902 36.96 -16.31 -29.71
C VAL A 902 36.80 -15.72 -28.31
N ASP A 903 36.70 -14.39 -28.26
CA ASP A 903 36.34 -13.65 -27.06
C ASP A 903 34.85 -13.31 -27.06
N ILE A 904 34.25 -13.26 -25.86
CA ILE A 904 32.82 -12.97 -25.67
C ILE A 904 32.68 -11.66 -24.91
N ALA A 905 32.22 -10.62 -25.59
CA ALA A 905 31.93 -9.32 -25.01
C ALA A 905 30.47 -9.22 -24.52
N LEU A 906 30.30 -8.86 -23.25
CA LEU A 906 28.99 -8.62 -22.65
C LEU A 906 28.74 -7.12 -22.53
N TYR A 907 27.66 -6.64 -23.15
CA TYR A 907 27.24 -5.24 -23.09
C TYR A 907 25.92 -5.12 -22.33
N GLY A 908 25.88 -4.22 -21.36
CA GLY A 908 24.70 -3.97 -20.53
C GLY A 908 25.01 -3.46 -19.12
N PRO A 909 23.99 -3.18 -18.30
CA PRO A 909 24.18 -2.78 -16.92
C PRO A 909 24.80 -3.91 -16.08
N ARG A 910 25.59 -3.55 -15.06
CA ARG A 910 26.05 -4.50 -14.03
C ARG A 910 24.90 -4.82 -13.09
N THR A 911 24.39 -6.05 -13.17
CA THR A 911 23.35 -6.58 -12.28
C THR A 911 23.99 -7.47 -11.21
N PRO A 912 23.29 -7.76 -10.09
CA PRO A 912 23.80 -8.70 -9.08
C PRO A 912 24.18 -10.08 -9.68
N ALA A 913 23.44 -10.52 -10.70
CA ALA A 913 23.74 -11.76 -11.40
C ALA A 913 25.05 -11.69 -12.21
N LEU A 914 25.31 -10.56 -12.89
CA LEU A 914 26.57 -10.35 -13.60
C LEU A 914 27.74 -10.19 -12.62
N GLU A 915 27.57 -9.45 -11.54
CA GLU A 915 28.61 -9.30 -10.51
C GLU A 915 29.00 -10.65 -9.90
N ALA A 916 28.03 -11.52 -9.63
CA ALA A 916 28.29 -12.88 -9.17
C ALA A 916 29.09 -13.71 -10.19
N LEU A 917 28.78 -13.58 -11.49
CA LEU A 917 29.52 -14.22 -12.57
C LEU A 917 30.97 -13.72 -12.64
N LEU A 918 31.19 -12.40 -12.59
CA LEU A 918 32.52 -11.77 -12.62
C LEU A 918 33.34 -12.15 -11.37
N ALA A 919 32.72 -12.20 -10.20
CA ALA A 919 33.37 -12.62 -8.96
C ALA A 919 33.82 -14.09 -9.01
N ARG A 920 33.04 -14.96 -9.65
CA ARG A 920 33.45 -16.35 -9.92
C ARG A 920 34.61 -16.41 -10.92
N GLN A 921 34.56 -15.62 -11.99
CA GLN A 921 35.62 -15.54 -12.99
C GLN A 921 36.96 -15.15 -12.36
N ALA A 922 36.98 -14.12 -11.50
CA ALA A 922 38.17 -13.68 -10.78
C ALA A 922 38.80 -14.76 -9.89
N ARG A 923 38.05 -15.81 -9.52
CA ARG A 923 38.52 -16.97 -8.75
C ARG A 923 38.88 -18.17 -9.64
N GLY A 924 38.84 -18.03 -10.96
CA GLY A 924 39.04 -19.12 -11.91
C GLY A 924 37.87 -20.11 -11.99
N LEU A 925 36.68 -19.74 -11.50
CA LEU A 925 35.48 -20.58 -11.46
C LEU A 925 34.47 -20.28 -12.59
N ALA A 926 34.83 -19.39 -13.52
CA ALA A 926 34.08 -19.12 -14.74
C ALA A 926 35.05 -18.88 -15.90
N PRO A 927 34.64 -19.06 -17.17
CA PRO A 927 35.53 -18.98 -18.34
C PRO A 927 36.21 -17.61 -18.48
N ALA A 928 37.50 -17.60 -18.81
CA ALA A 928 38.31 -16.38 -18.94
C ALA A 928 38.02 -15.58 -20.23
N ASN A 929 37.42 -16.21 -21.24
CA ASN A 929 37.05 -15.60 -22.53
C ASN A 929 35.74 -14.78 -22.47
N LEU A 930 35.23 -14.47 -21.27
CA LEU A 930 34.08 -13.60 -21.06
C LEU A 930 34.54 -12.23 -20.57
N VAL A 931 34.19 -11.17 -21.29
CA VAL A 931 34.67 -9.80 -21.04
C VAL A 931 33.48 -8.88 -20.81
N ASP A 932 33.37 -8.30 -19.63
CA ASP A 932 32.41 -7.24 -19.35
C ASP A 932 32.86 -5.93 -20.00
N ARG A 933 32.03 -5.41 -20.92
CA ARG A 933 32.24 -4.10 -21.57
C ARG A 933 31.30 -3.01 -21.04
N GLY A 934 30.43 -3.34 -20.09
CA GLY A 934 29.51 -2.40 -19.47
C GLY A 934 28.43 -1.88 -20.43
N TYR A 935 27.76 -0.80 -20.02
CA TYR A 935 26.67 -0.18 -20.77
C TYR A 935 27.22 0.81 -21.80
N VAL A 936 26.68 0.76 -23.02
CA VAL A 936 26.99 1.72 -24.11
C VAL A 936 25.79 2.61 -24.41
N ALA A 937 26.06 3.86 -24.80
CA ALA A 937 25.00 4.82 -25.12
C ALA A 937 24.27 4.47 -26.43
N SER A 938 25.00 4.00 -27.44
CA SER A 938 24.45 3.54 -28.71
C SER A 938 24.73 2.05 -28.95
N PRO A 939 23.73 1.26 -29.41
CA PRO A 939 23.99 -0.09 -29.91
C PRO A 939 25.03 -0.13 -31.03
N ALA A 940 25.14 0.93 -31.83
CA ALA A 940 26.11 1.03 -32.91
C ALA A 940 27.56 0.97 -32.39
N ASP A 941 27.83 1.54 -31.21
CA ASP A 941 29.16 1.53 -30.60
C ASP A 941 29.59 0.10 -30.25
N ALA A 942 28.69 -0.67 -29.62
CA ALA A 942 28.93 -2.08 -29.35
C ALA A 942 29.08 -2.88 -30.65
N LEU A 943 28.17 -2.70 -31.62
CA LEU A 943 28.17 -3.45 -32.87
C LEU A 943 29.34 -3.12 -33.81
N ALA A 944 29.98 -1.96 -33.64
CA ALA A 944 31.23 -1.60 -34.30
C ALA A 944 32.38 -2.52 -33.86
N GLU A 945 32.36 -3.00 -32.62
CA GLU A 945 33.39 -3.87 -32.04
C GLU A 945 33.11 -5.38 -32.24
N LEU A 946 31.89 -5.76 -32.61
CA LEU A 946 31.49 -7.16 -32.69
C LEU A 946 31.62 -7.72 -34.11
N ASP A 947 31.92 -9.02 -34.20
CA ASP A 947 31.90 -9.77 -35.46
C ASP A 947 30.62 -10.61 -35.59
N LEU A 948 30.08 -11.05 -34.46
CA LEU A 948 28.88 -11.88 -34.36
C LEU A 948 28.12 -11.51 -33.10
N VAL A 949 26.80 -11.60 -33.14
CA VAL A 949 25.94 -11.33 -31.98
C VAL A 949 25.23 -12.61 -31.55
N VAL A 950 25.14 -12.83 -30.24
CA VAL A 950 24.34 -13.91 -29.68
C VAL A 950 23.09 -13.39 -28.97
N ASN A 951 21.98 -14.09 -29.12
CA ASN A 951 20.78 -13.90 -28.31
C ASN A 951 20.39 -15.23 -27.64
N LEU A 952 20.69 -15.34 -26.34
CA LEU A 952 20.40 -16.52 -25.53
C LEU A 952 19.22 -16.25 -24.57
N SER A 953 18.27 -15.40 -24.96
CA SER A 953 17.13 -15.07 -24.12
C SER A 953 16.27 -16.32 -23.87
N ARG A 954 16.13 -16.71 -22.61
CA ARG A 954 15.17 -17.77 -22.20
C ARG A 954 13.74 -17.24 -22.09
N PHE A 955 13.60 -15.92 -22.10
CA PHE A 955 12.32 -15.23 -22.18
C PHE A 955 11.87 -15.14 -23.64
N GLN A 956 10.59 -15.43 -23.89
CA GLN A 956 10.02 -15.36 -25.24
C GLN A 956 9.89 -13.90 -25.67
N GLU A 957 10.78 -13.44 -26.55
CA GLU A 957 10.79 -12.05 -26.98
C GLU A 957 9.63 -11.76 -27.94
N ALA A 958 8.90 -10.67 -27.71
CA ALA A 958 7.83 -10.19 -28.58
C ALA A 958 8.33 -9.59 -29.91
N PHE A 959 9.66 -9.34 -30.04
CA PHE A 959 10.26 -8.88 -31.28
C PHE A 959 11.75 -9.23 -31.41
N GLY A 960 12.62 -8.59 -30.62
CA GLY A 960 14.09 -8.75 -30.71
C GLY A 960 14.81 -7.57 -31.37
N ARG A 961 14.73 -6.38 -30.77
CA ARG A 961 15.37 -5.16 -31.32
C ARG A 961 16.89 -5.30 -31.48
N THR A 962 17.58 -5.91 -30.52
CA THR A 962 19.04 -6.10 -30.58
C THR A 962 19.47 -7.02 -31.71
N VAL A 963 18.64 -8.03 -32.04
CA VAL A 963 18.85 -8.91 -33.19
C VAL A 963 18.70 -8.12 -34.50
N LEU A 964 17.67 -7.29 -34.61
CA LEU A 964 17.50 -6.43 -35.77
C LEU A 964 18.63 -5.40 -35.91
N GLU A 965 19.12 -4.84 -34.80
CA GLU A 965 20.27 -3.93 -34.78
C GLU A 965 21.54 -4.61 -35.29
N ALA A 966 21.80 -5.85 -34.84
CA ALA A 966 22.90 -6.67 -35.33
C ALA A 966 22.79 -6.96 -36.83
N MET A 967 21.61 -7.35 -37.31
CA MET A 967 21.34 -7.58 -38.72
C MET A 967 21.62 -6.31 -39.55
N ALA A 968 21.12 -5.15 -39.13
CA ALA A 968 21.37 -3.87 -39.81
C ALA A 968 22.87 -3.52 -39.86
N ALA A 969 23.61 -3.82 -38.78
CA ALA A 969 25.06 -3.65 -38.72
C ALA A 969 25.85 -4.68 -39.56
N ALA A 970 25.18 -5.59 -40.27
CA ALA A 970 25.77 -6.75 -40.95
C ALA A 970 26.60 -7.63 -39.99
N ARG A 971 26.04 -7.92 -38.82
CA ARG A 971 26.55 -8.92 -37.88
C ARG A 971 25.63 -10.14 -37.93
N PRO A 972 26.13 -11.34 -38.29
CA PRO A 972 25.33 -12.55 -38.19
C PRO A 972 24.91 -12.77 -36.73
N VAL A 973 23.73 -13.36 -36.55
CA VAL A 973 23.16 -13.63 -35.24
C VAL A 973 23.12 -15.14 -35.00
N VAL A 974 23.52 -15.58 -33.82
CA VAL A 974 23.24 -16.92 -33.31
C VAL A 974 22.28 -16.79 -32.14
N GLY A 975 21.15 -17.48 -32.15
CA GLY A 975 20.19 -17.36 -31.05
C GLY A 975 19.27 -18.55 -30.86
N TYR A 976 18.44 -18.49 -29.84
CA TYR A 976 17.42 -19.52 -29.63
C TYR A 976 16.26 -19.35 -30.60
N ALA A 977 15.77 -20.47 -31.14
CA ALA A 977 14.53 -20.56 -31.92
C ALA A 977 13.32 -20.36 -31.02
N TRP A 978 13.16 -19.14 -30.49
CA TRP A 978 12.22 -18.82 -29.42
C TRP A 978 11.60 -17.44 -29.60
N GLY A 979 10.28 -17.35 -29.44
CA GLY A 979 9.54 -16.10 -29.60
C GLY A 979 9.54 -15.57 -31.03
N ALA A 980 9.72 -14.26 -31.20
CA ALA A 980 9.74 -13.61 -32.50
C ALA A 980 11.08 -13.77 -33.25
N LEU A 981 12.14 -14.33 -32.63
CA LEU A 981 13.45 -14.48 -33.28
C LEU A 981 13.39 -15.25 -34.62
N PRO A 982 12.65 -16.38 -34.75
CA PRO A 982 12.46 -17.08 -36.02
C PRO A 982 11.75 -16.26 -37.11
N GLU A 983 11.06 -15.18 -36.75
CA GLU A 983 10.43 -14.27 -37.71
C GLU A 983 11.46 -13.25 -38.26
N LEU A 984 12.42 -12.84 -37.42
CA LEU A 984 13.50 -11.92 -37.79
C LEU A 984 14.61 -12.64 -38.56
N VAL A 985 15.10 -13.76 -38.01
CA VAL A 985 16.25 -14.51 -38.50
C VAL A 985 15.77 -15.68 -39.37
N GLU A 986 16.19 -15.66 -40.63
CA GLU A 986 16.06 -16.79 -41.55
C GLU A 986 17.24 -17.75 -41.37
N GLU A 987 16.92 -18.97 -40.93
CA GLU A 987 17.88 -20.02 -40.57
C GLU A 987 18.85 -20.33 -41.72
N GLY A 988 20.15 -20.32 -41.42
CA GLY A 988 21.22 -20.60 -42.39
C GLY A 988 21.49 -19.49 -43.40
N VAL A 989 20.59 -18.49 -43.51
CA VAL A 989 20.69 -17.39 -44.49
C VAL A 989 21.15 -16.10 -43.82
N THR A 990 20.49 -15.67 -42.74
CA THR A 990 20.76 -14.39 -42.05
C THR A 990 21.32 -14.57 -40.64
N GLY A 991 21.25 -15.79 -40.11
CA GLY A 991 21.74 -16.19 -38.80
C GLY A 991 21.60 -17.70 -38.61
N LEU A 992 21.91 -18.18 -37.41
CA LEU A 992 21.70 -19.57 -36.98
C LEU A 992 20.85 -19.60 -35.72
N LEU A 993 19.86 -20.47 -35.69
CA LEU A 993 18.89 -20.67 -34.64
C LEU A 993 19.05 -22.08 -34.09
N VAL A 994 19.17 -22.17 -32.77
CA VAL A 994 19.34 -23.44 -32.06
C VAL A 994 18.17 -23.68 -31.10
N PRO A 995 17.91 -24.93 -30.68
CA PRO A 995 16.85 -25.22 -29.71
C PRO A 995 16.98 -24.40 -28.42
N LEU A 996 15.85 -24.03 -27.82
CA LEU A 996 15.83 -23.22 -26.59
C LEU A 996 16.64 -23.88 -25.46
N GLY A 997 17.61 -23.14 -24.93
CA GLY A 997 18.45 -23.58 -23.81
C GLY A 997 19.61 -24.49 -24.20
N ASP A 998 19.79 -24.82 -25.49
CA ASP A 998 20.95 -25.57 -25.97
C ASP A 998 22.14 -24.62 -26.20
N ALA A 999 22.76 -24.19 -25.10
CA ALA A 999 23.95 -23.34 -25.11
C ALA A 999 25.17 -24.02 -25.79
N GLU A 1000 25.20 -25.35 -25.82
CA GLU A 1000 26.26 -26.10 -26.50
C GLU A 1000 26.11 -26.03 -28.02
N ALA A 1001 24.88 -26.16 -28.54
CA ALA A 1001 24.58 -25.94 -29.96
C ALA A 1001 24.88 -24.50 -30.38
N ALA A 1002 24.59 -23.52 -29.51
CA ALA A 1002 24.99 -22.13 -29.74
C ALA A 1002 26.51 -22.01 -29.86
N ALA A 1003 27.28 -22.64 -28.95
CA ALA A 1003 28.74 -22.66 -29.00
C ALA A 1003 29.27 -23.31 -30.29
N ARG A 1004 28.70 -24.45 -30.72
CA ARG A 1004 29.06 -25.11 -31.99
C ARG A 1004 28.78 -24.20 -33.19
N SER A 1005 27.62 -23.56 -33.23
CA SER A 1005 27.24 -22.63 -34.30
C SER A 1005 28.18 -21.42 -34.38
N VAL A 1006 28.57 -20.87 -33.22
CA VAL A 1006 29.57 -19.79 -33.14
C VAL A 1006 30.94 -20.28 -33.61
N ALA A 1007 31.37 -21.47 -33.20
CA ALA A 1007 32.65 -22.05 -33.61
C ALA A 1007 32.71 -22.34 -35.13
N GLU A 1008 31.63 -22.87 -35.71
CA GLU A 1008 31.48 -23.06 -37.16
C GLU A 1008 31.59 -21.73 -37.90
N LEU A 1009 30.85 -20.72 -37.44
CA LEU A 1009 30.93 -19.39 -38.02
C LEU A 1009 32.31 -18.79 -37.82
N ALA A 1010 33.01 -19.03 -36.71
CA ALA A 1010 34.37 -18.53 -36.49
C ALA A 1010 35.39 -19.08 -37.50
N GLN A 1011 35.17 -20.29 -38.03
CA GLN A 1011 36.03 -20.93 -39.02
C GLN A 1011 35.73 -20.55 -40.47
N ASP A 1012 34.54 -20.02 -40.77
CA ASP A 1012 34.12 -19.66 -42.14
C ASP A 1012 33.79 -18.16 -42.29
N ALA A 1013 34.82 -17.37 -42.60
CA ALA A 1013 34.70 -15.92 -42.78
C ALA A 1013 33.80 -15.52 -43.95
N ALA A 1014 33.80 -16.32 -45.02
CA ALA A 1014 32.98 -16.06 -46.20
C ALA A 1014 31.49 -16.26 -45.87
N ARG A 1015 31.14 -17.31 -45.11
CA ARG A 1015 29.78 -17.54 -44.62
C ARG A 1015 29.32 -16.46 -43.66
N ARG A 1016 30.17 -16.03 -42.71
CA ARG A 1016 29.85 -14.89 -41.81
C ARG A 1016 29.50 -13.62 -42.60
N THR A 1017 30.32 -13.29 -43.60
CA THR A 1017 30.13 -12.08 -44.42
C THR A 1017 28.83 -12.17 -45.22
N ARG A 1018 28.60 -13.28 -45.94
CA ARG A 1018 27.36 -13.50 -46.71
C ARG A 1018 26.12 -13.43 -45.81
N MET A 1019 26.20 -14.04 -44.62
CA MET A 1019 25.10 -14.07 -43.65
C MET A 1019 24.81 -12.68 -43.07
N GLY A 1020 25.84 -11.93 -42.68
CA GLY A 1020 25.70 -10.55 -42.22
C GLY A 1020 25.11 -9.62 -43.28
N GLU A 1021 25.56 -9.71 -44.53
CA GLU A 1021 25.02 -8.92 -45.65
C GLU A 1021 23.57 -9.27 -45.98
N ALA A 1022 23.22 -10.57 -45.94
CA ALA A 1022 21.84 -11.00 -46.10
C ALA A 1022 20.95 -10.48 -44.97
N GLY A 1023 21.44 -10.53 -43.72
CA GLY A 1023 20.78 -9.92 -42.56
C GLY A 1023 20.54 -8.42 -42.74
N ARG A 1024 21.54 -7.67 -43.22
CA ARG A 1024 21.42 -6.22 -43.48
C ARG A 1024 20.36 -5.91 -44.53
N ARG A 1025 20.37 -6.59 -45.66
CA ARG A 1025 19.35 -6.42 -46.71
C ARG A 1025 17.95 -6.67 -46.18
N ARG A 1026 17.76 -7.80 -45.48
CA ARG A 1026 16.48 -8.16 -44.85
C ARG A 1026 16.02 -7.11 -43.85
N ALA A 1027 16.93 -6.60 -43.00
CA ALA A 1027 16.63 -5.55 -42.03
C ALA A 1027 16.10 -4.28 -42.71
N GLN A 1028 16.73 -3.85 -43.80
CA GLN A 1028 16.32 -2.66 -44.56
C GLN A 1028 14.97 -2.86 -45.27
N GLU A 1029 14.80 -3.99 -45.95
CA GLU A 1029 13.63 -4.27 -46.79
C GLU A 1029 12.36 -4.55 -45.99
N ARG A 1030 12.47 -5.30 -44.88
CA ARG A 1030 11.32 -5.80 -44.12
C ARG A 1030 11.02 -4.99 -42.87
N PHE A 1031 12.03 -4.34 -42.29
CA PHE A 1031 11.94 -3.70 -40.98
C PHE A 1031 12.42 -2.25 -40.99
N GLY A 1032 12.70 -1.65 -42.15
CA GLY A 1032 13.01 -0.23 -42.27
C GLY A 1032 11.80 0.67 -42.05
N GLU A 1033 12.05 1.97 -41.87
CA GLU A 1033 11.00 2.98 -41.60
C GLU A 1033 9.90 3.00 -42.67
N ALA A 1034 10.26 2.84 -43.95
CA ALA A 1034 9.30 2.79 -45.04
C ALA A 1034 8.38 1.56 -44.97
N ALA A 1035 8.92 0.40 -44.58
CA ALA A 1035 8.14 -0.82 -44.40
C ALA A 1035 7.17 -0.69 -43.24
N MET A 1036 7.63 -0.13 -42.10
CA MET A 1036 6.77 0.16 -40.96
C MET A 1036 5.66 1.15 -41.30
N ALA A 1037 5.95 2.24 -42.00
CA ALA A 1037 4.93 3.21 -42.42
C ALA A 1037 3.89 2.57 -43.34
N SER A 1038 4.31 1.74 -44.29
CA SER A 1038 3.39 0.99 -45.17
C SER A 1038 2.50 0.03 -44.38
N ALA A 1039 3.09 -0.78 -43.48
CA ALA A 1039 2.34 -1.71 -42.64
C ALA A 1039 1.38 -0.99 -41.69
N LEU A 1040 1.79 0.14 -41.11
CA LEU A 1040 0.95 0.96 -40.25
C LEU A 1040 -0.25 1.54 -41.02
N HIS A 1041 -0.02 2.03 -42.24
CA HIS A 1041 -1.12 2.51 -43.09
C HIS A 1041 -2.13 1.39 -43.39
N GLN A 1042 -1.64 0.22 -43.82
CA GLN A 1042 -2.49 -0.94 -44.08
C GLN A 1042 -3.26 -1.40 -42.84
N ALA A 1043 -2.62 -1.42 -41.67
CA ALA A 1043 -3.28 -1.75 -40.40
C ALA A 1043 -4.41 -0.77 -40.08
N TYR A 1044 -4.19 0.53 -40.27
CA TYR A 1044 -5.25 1.52 -40.06
C TYR A 1044 -6.42 1.36 -41.03
N GLU A 1045 -6.17 1.14 -42.32
CA GLU A 1045 -7.24 0.95 -43.30
C GLU A 1045 -8.02 -0.35 -43.07
N ALA A 1046 -7.35 -1.41 -42.62
CA ALA A 1046 -7.98 -2.69 -42.30
C ALA A 1046 -8.81 -2.64 -41.00
N LEU A 1047 -8.28 -2.01 -39.95
CA LEU A 1047 -8.89 -2.00 -38.62
C LEU A 1047 -9.90 -0.86 -38.43
N LEU A 1048 -9.72 0.27 -39.12
CA LEU A 1048 -10.59 1.45 -39.03
C LEU A 1048 -11.17 1.79 -40.42
N PRO A 1049 -11.99 0.90 -41.02
CA PRO A 1049 -12.54 1.15 -42.34
C PRO A 1049 -13.36 2.44 -42.33
N CYS A 1050 -13.09 3.30 -43.31
CA CYS A 1050 -13.75 4.60 -43.45
C CYS A 1050 -15.27 4.41 -43.46
N ALA A 1051 -15.99 5.07 -42.55
CA ALA A 1051 -17.44 5.08 -42.59
C ALA A 1051 -17.90 5.62 -43.96
N ALA A 1052 -18.68 4.83 -44.70
CA ALA A 1052 -19.35 5.35 -45.88
C ALA A 1052 -20.13 6.61 -45.48
N PRO A 1053 -20.09 7.71 -46.25
CA PRO A 1053 -20.77 8.93 -45.89
C PRO A 1053 -22.26 8.62 -45.69
N ALA A 1054 -22.74 8.79 -44.46
CA ALA A 1054 -24.15 8.66 -44.16
C ALA A 1054 -24.90 9.70 -45.00
N ALA A 1055 -25.68 9.22 -45.98
CA ALA A 1055 -26.61 10.05 -46.71
C ALA A 1055 -27.64 10.60 -45.70
N GLY A 1056 -27.55 11.89 -45.40
CA GLY A 1056 -28.55 12.64 -44.65
C GLY A 1056 -28.27 12.76 -43.15
N ALA A 1057 -27.49 13.77 -42.76
CA ALA A 1057 -27.58 14.36 -41.43
C ALA A 1057 -27.66 15.87 -41.57
N ALA A 1058 -28.77 16.44 -41.12
CA ALA A 1058 -29.11 17.85 -41.21
C ALA A 1058 -28.08 18.73 -40.46
N THR A 1059 -27.80 19.88 -41.05
CA THR A 1059 -26.95 20.96 -40.53
C THR A 1059 -27.38 21.39 -39.12
N PRO A 1060 -26.52 21.34 -38.08
CA PRO A 1060 -26.83 21.95 -36.81
C PRO A 1060 -26.55 23.46 -36.86
N THR A 1061 -27.53 24.23 -36.45
CA THR A 1061 -27.52 25.69 -36.34
C THR A 1061 -26.44 26.16 -35.37
N ARG A 1062 -25.70 27.19 -35.83
CA ARG A 1062 -24.60 27.84 -35.13
C ARG A 1062 -25.17 28.84 -34.11
N GLU A 1063 -25.27 28.47 -32.83
CA GLU A 1063 -25.54 29.44 -31.77
C GLU A 1063 -24.27 30.19 -31.38
N ARG A 1064 -24.37 31.53 -31.36
CA ARG A 1064 -23.31 32.48 -31.01
C ARG A 1064 -23.11 32.49 -29.49
N ARG A 1065 -21.84 32.42 -29.06
CA ARG A 1065 -21.42 32.74 -27.67
C ARG A 1065 -21.60 34.24 -27.37
N PRO A 1066 -21.97 34.65 -26.14
CA PRO A 1066 -21.65 35.97 -25.62
C PRO A 1066 -20.24 35.99 -25.00
N ALA A 1067 -19.70 37.21 -24.89
CA ALA A 1067 -18.30 37.60 -24.68
C ALA A 1067 -17.60 37.08 -23.43
#